data_AF-A0A5C8E1C1-F1
#
_entry.id   AF-A0A5C8E1C1-F1
#
_cell.length_a   1.000
_cell.length_b   1.000
_cell.length_c   1.000
_cell.angle_alpha   90.00
_cell.angle_beta   90.00
_cell.angle_gamma   90.00
#
_symmetry.space_group_name_H-M   'P 1'
#
loop_
_entity.id
_entity.type
_entity.pdbx_description
1 polymer ?
#
loop_
_entity_poly.entity_id
_entity_poly.type
_entity_poly.pdbx_seq_one_letter_code
_entity_poly.pdbx_strand_id
1 'polypeptide(L)'
;MAKKMIQIGAGNIGRACIGRLFHQANYEIYFSDINAELISMIHERKEYNVRMVGKDFDETIKIDNVDKVSEDREEFIRLSNEIEIITTAVGVNILPKIASFIVDIINIRHKYQNNNPLNIMACENTTGASSKLKESVYNLLDLNIREWIEKEKNIAFPNVAIDCIVPNIENENPLTVTCENFADLIIDRNVFIGNLPNVEGLSLKENLNAYIERKLFTLNTGHAITAYLGAQKNKETIYEAINDSEIKNIVLGAMRESGEVLIKRHGFRSEEHEAYIQKILNRFFNPYLKDSVFRVGREPMRKLSYNDRLIKPILGTLEYNLRHDNLLKGVISAFKFYSPDDKESVELKSMLKNEKLEKVILKITELDINKEKEKELYNEIYNELKPKKILNKNKKIQNKENNKMKVIIAKDSNKVGMKVAAEIINLLKVKKDAVLGLATGGTAEAVYPHLIKSYNKKEIDFKKVKTINLDEYKGLDGKNEQSYRYFMDKNLFEHVNIEKKNTFVPKGIGDKEKNLKEFNDKINKNPRDLQLLGVGANGHIAFNEPNDFLHSDALCVRLDKKTIKANSRYFESEKQVPKEAFSMGMGGILKAKKIVIAAIGKNKASAIKELLSHDKITTKCPVTFLKLHNNVTVIIDEEIAKAIGYKSSKK
;
A
#
# COMPACT_ATOMS: atom_id res chain seq x y z
N MET A 1 10.25 -47.94 -8.82
CA MET A 1 9.02 -47.83 -7.98
C MET A 1 8.84 -46.38 -7.59
N ALA A 2 7.60 -45.89 -7.50
CA ALA A 2 7.32 -44.55 -6.99
C ALA A 2 7.83 -44.45 -5.54
N LYS A 3 8.34 -43.27 -5.17
CA LYS A 3 8.82 -43.02 -3.80
C LYS A 3 7.60 -42.84 -2.89
N LYS A 4 7.73 -43.18 -1.61
CA LYS A 4 6.60 -43.07 -0.66
C LYS A 4 6.85 -41.97 0.37
N MET A 5 5.78 -41.30 0.76
CA MET A 5 5.81 -40.32 1.85
C MET A 5 4.56 -40.38 2.71
N ILE A 6 4.67 -39.86 3.93
CA ILE A 6 3.52 -39.59 4.80
C ILE A 6 3.30 -38.08 4.91
N GLN A 7 2.06 -37.64 4.69
CA GLN A 7 1.60 -36.27 4.98
C GLN A 7 0.67 -36.30 6.20
N ILE A 8 1.15 -35.76 7.32
CA ILE A 8 0.36 -35.59 8.54
C ILE A 8 -0.38 -34.25 8.46
N GLY A 9 -1.71 -34.29 8.50
CA GLY A 9 -2.58 -33.15 8.21
C GLY A 9 -3.03 -33.19 6.75
N ALA A 10 -4.22 -33.72 6.53
CA ALA A 10 -4.88 -33.83 5.24
C ALA A 10 -5.73 -32.59 4.89
N GLY A 11 -5.63 -31.50 5.66
CA GLY A 11 -6.34 -30.25 5.38
C GLY A 11 -5.91 -29.55 4.07
N ASN A 12 -6.41 -28.34 3.86
CA ASN A 12 -6.23 -27.61 2.60
C ASN A 12 -4.76 -27.41 2.19
N ILE A 13 -3.86 -27.05 3.13
CA ILE A 13 -2.42 -26.90 2.85
C ILE A 13 -1.77 -28.25 2.52
N GLY A 14 -2.11 -29.28 3.29
CA GLY A 14 -1.61 -30.64 3.08
C GLY A 14 -1.93 -31.18 1.69
N ARG A 15 -3.14 -30.91 1.18
CA ARG A 15 -3.56 -31.32 -0.17
C ARG A 15 -3.08 -30.37 -1.27
N ALA A 16 -3.39 -29.07 -1.17
CA ALA A 16 -3.18 -28.11 -2.26
C ALA A 16 -1.71 -27.72 -2.48
N CYS A 17 -0.88 -27.81 -1.45
CA CYS A 17 0.53 -27.40 -1.52
C CYS A 17 1.44 -28.62 -1.44
N ILE A 18 1.48 -29.31 -0.30
CA ILE A 18 2.47 -30.36 -0.03
C ILE A 18 2.18 -31.59 -0.89
N GLY A 19 0.97 -32.12 -0.81
CA GLY A 19 0.52 -33.26 -1.58
C GLY A 19 0.66 -33.00 -3.09
N ARG A 20 0.23 -31.83 -3.58
CA ARG A 20 0.45 -31.42 -4.97
C ARG A 20 1.92 -31.47 -5.40
N LEU A 21 2.82 -30.82 -4.66
CA LEU A 21 4.24 -30.73 -5.03
C LEU A 21 4.91 -32.10 -5.03
N PHE A 22 4.59 -32.95 -4.05
CA PHE A 22 5.17 -34.29 -3.99
C PHE A 22 4.54 -35.28 -4.98
N HIS A 23 3.26 -35.12 -5.33
CA HIS A 23 2.64 -35.85 -6.44
C HIS A 23 3.32 -35.52 -7.77
N GLN A 24 3.57 -34.23 -8.05
CA GLN A 24 4.36 -33.79 -9.21
C GLN A 24 5.80 -34.33 -9.17
N ALA A 25 6.33 -34.61 -7.98
CA ALA A 25 7.62 -35.27 -7.76
C ALA A 25 7.55 -36.81 -7.83
N ASN A 26 6.41 -37.36 -8.27
CA ASN A 26 6.13 -38.78 -8.44
C ASN A 26 6.22 -39.58 -7.12
N TYR A 27 5.75 -38.99 -6.02
CA TYR A 27 5.55 -39.68 -4.75
C TYR A 27 4.13 -40.26 -4.64
N GLU A 28 4.04 -41.44 -4.07
CA GLU A 28 2.83 -41.99 -3.48
C GLU A 28 2.64 -41.42 -2.07
N ILE A 29 1.46 -40.86 -1.79
CA ILE A 29 1.22 -40.02 -0.61
C ILE A 29 0.23 -40.70 0.33
N TYR A 30 0.67 -40.95 1.56
CA TYR A 30 -0.16 -41.52 2.61
C TYR A 30 -0.54 -40.44 3.63
N PHE A 31 -1.84 -40.14 3.73
CA PHE A 31 -2.35 -39.13 4.65
C PHE A 31 -2.65 -39.69 6.04
N SER A 32 -2.35 -38.91 7.07
CA SER A 32 -2.78 -39.14 8.44
C SER A 32 -3.44 -37.87 8.99
N ASP A 33 -4.67 -37.98 9.48
CA ASP A 33 -5.42 -36.85 10.04
C ASP A 33 -6.45 -37.36 11.06
N ILE A 34 -6.91 -36.48 11.94
CA ILE A 34 -8.01 -36.75 12.88
C ILE A 34 -9.38 -36.68 12.21
N ASN A 35 -9.49 -36.03 11.03
CA ASN A 35 -10.72 -35.98 10.25
C ASN A 35 -10.96 -37.32 9.54
N ALA A 36 -11.61 -38.25 10.26
CA ALA A 36 -11.90 -39.59 9.79
C ALA A 36 -12.72 -39.61 8.48
N GLU A 37 -13.69 -38.71 8.33
CA GLU A 37 -14.52 -38.63 7.12
C GLU A 37 -13.69 -38.30 5.88
N LEU A 38 -12.83 -37.28 5.98
CA LEU A 38 -11.94 -36.89 4.89
C LEU A 38 -10.96 -38.01 4.52
N ILE A 39 -10.37 -38.65 5.52
CA ILE A 39 -9.39 -39.73 5.32
C ILE A 39 -10.05 -40.95 4.68
N SER A 40 -11.28 -41.31 5.10
CA SER A 40 -12.06 -42.39 4.46
C SER A 40 -12.37 -42.07 3.01
N MET A 41 -12.78 -40.83 2.68
CA MET A 41 -13.02 -40.42 1.29
C MET A 41 -11.75 -40.53 0.43
N ILE A 42 -10.59 -40.11 0.95
CA ILE A 42 -9.30 -40.26 0.26
C ILE A 42 -8.97 -41.74 0.03
N HIS A 43 -9.16 -42.58 1.04
CA HIS A 43 -8.90 -44.01 0.96
C HIS A 43 -9.81 -44.72 -0.06
N GLU A 44 -11.10 -44.37 -0.09
CA GLU A 44 -12.08 -44.98 -1.01
C GLU A 44 -11.82 -44.59 -2.46
N ARG A 45 -11.50 -43.31 -2.72
CA ARG A 45 -11.30 -42.82 -4.09
C ARG A 45 -9.87 -43.01 -4.60
N LYS A 46 -8.88 -43.08 -3.72
CA LYS A 46 -7.44 -43.08 -4.03
C LYS A 46 -6.98 -41.87 -4.85
N GLU A 47 -7.79 -40.82 -4.87
CA GLU A 47 -7.54 -39.58 -5.61
C GLU A 47 -8.30 -38.40 -5.00
N TYR A 48 -7.81 -37.19 -5.26
CA TYR A 48 -8.49 -35.93 -4.96
C TYR A 48 -8.15 -34.88 -6.03
N ASN A 49 -8.81 -33.73 -6.01
CA ASN A 49 -8.61 -32.69 -7.02
C ASN A 49 -8.00 -31.42 -6.42
N VAL A 50 -7.07 -30.81 -7.14
CA VAL A 50 -6.56 -29.47 -6.84
C VAL A 50 -6.97 -28.53 -7.96
N ARG A 51 -7.90 -27.63 -7.66
CA ARG A 51 -8.33 -26.57 -8.58
C ARG A 51 -7.47 -25.32 -8.34
N MET A 52 -6.71 -24.94 -9.34
CA MET A 52 -5.81 -23.81 -9.32
C MET A 52 -6.43 -22.66 -10.11
N VAL A 53 -6.66 -21.55 -9.44
CA VAL A 53 -7.35 -20.40 -10.03
C VAL A 53 -6.45 -19.16 -10.11
N GLY A 54 -6.67 -18.33 -11.12
CA GLY A 54 -5.89 -17.15 -11.48
C GLY A 54 -6.59 -16.36 -12.60
N LYS A 55 -6.17 -15.12 -12.86
CA LYS A 55 -6.83 -14.23 -13.84
C LYS A 55 -7.05 -14.89 -15.21
N ASP A 56 -6.04 -15.59 -15.71
CA ASP A 56 -6.02 -16.26 -17.02
C ASP A 56 -5.80 -17.78 -16.85
N PHE A 57 -6.18 -18.33 -15.69
CA PHE A 57 -5.86 -19.70 -15.29
C PHE A 57 -6.98 -20.28 -14.41
N ASP A 58 -7.62 -21.37 -14.85
CA ASP A 58 -8.56 -22.15 -14.04
C ASP A 58 -8.39 -23.61 -14.46
N GLU A 59 -7.47 -24.30 -13.80
CA GLU A 59 -7.11 -25.67 -14.11
C GLU A 59 -7.35 -26.55 -12.90
N THR A 60 -7.98 -27.71 -13.11
CA THR A 60 -8.11 -28.72 -12.07
C THR A 60 -7.23 -29.89 -12.43
N ILE A 61 -6.25 -30.16 -11.58
CA ILE A 61 -5.42 -31.36 -11.69
C ILE A 61 -5.93 -32.43 -10.74
N LYS A 62 -5.84 -33.67 -11.20
CA LYS A 62 -6.13 -34.84 -10.40
C LYS A 62 -4.86 -35.29 -9.68
N ILE A 63 -4.95 -35.48 -8.38
CA ILE A 63 -3.89 -36.04 -7.55
C ILE A 63 -4.30 -37.47 -7.21
N ASP A 64 -3.67 -38.43 -7.89
CA ASP A 64 -3.84 -39.87 -7.69
C ASP A 64 -2.65 -40.47 -6.92
N ASN A 65 -2.62 -41.80 -6.75
CA ASN A 65 -1.63 -42.52 -5.94
C ASN A 65 -1.56 -41.99 -4.51
N VAL A 66 -2.73 -41.79 -3.92
CA VAL A 66 -2.88 -41.34 -2.54
C VAL A 66 -3.70 -42.32 -1.74
N ASP A 67 -3.41 -42.41 -0.45
CA ASP A 67 -4.12 -43.28 0.45
C ASP A 67 -4.10 -42.74 1.89
N LYS A 68 -4.76 -43.42 2.82
CA LYS A 68 -4.56 -43.23 4.25
C LYS A 68 -3.40 -44.07 4.77
N VAL A 69 -2.75 -43.63 5.84
CA VAL A 69 -1.89 -44.50 6.63
C VAL A 69 -2.76 -45.63 7.21
N SER A 70 -2.38 -46.88 6.94
CA SER A 70 -3.15 -48.05 7.38
C SER A 70 -3.12 -48.22 8.90
N GLU A 71 -4.25 -48.67 9.45
CA GLU A 71 -4.36 -49.11 10.84
C GLU A 71 -3.87 -50.56 11.00
N ASP A 72 -3.74 -51.31 9.89
CA ASP A 72 -3.13 -52.64 9.90
C ASP A 72 -1.65 -52.55 10.28
N ARG A 73 -1.24 -53.37 11.24
CA ARG A 73 0.10 -53.28 11.82
C ARG A 73 1.19 -53.69 10.84
N GLU A 74 0.95 -54.70 10.00
CA GLU A 74 1.94 -55.18 9.03
C GLU A 74 2.12 -54.16 7.90
N GLU A 75 1.02 -53.60 7.40
CA GLU A 75 1.06 -52.54 6.40
C GLU A 75 1.75 -51.27 6.92
N PHE A 76 1.49 -50.88 8.16
CA PHE A 76 2.15 -49.74 8.79
C PHE A 76 3.66 -49.96 8.96
N ILE A 77 4.09 -51.17 9.35
CA ILE A 77 5.51 -51.53 9.43
C ILE A 77 6.17 -51.49 8.06
N ARG A 78 5.51 -52.03 7.03
CA ARG A 78 6.01 -51.98 5.64
C ARG A 78 6.18 -50.53 5.19
N LEU A 79 5.14 -49.71 5.34
CA LEU A 79 5.17 -48.30 4.96
C LEU A 79 6.28 -47.54 5.70
N SER A 80 6.41 -47.74 7.02
CA SER A 80 7.44 -47.11 7.86
C SER A 80 8.87 -47.38 7.37
N ASN A 81 9.09 -48.53 6.73
CA ASN A 81 10.39 -48.89 6.16
C ASN A 81 10.62 -48.37 4.72
N GLU A 82 9.54 -48.16 3.96
CA GLU A 82 9.61 -47.75 2.55
C GLU A 82 9.61 -46.23 2.34
N ILE A 83 9.06 -45.47 3.29
CA ILE A 83 8.99 -44.00 3.16
C ILE A 83 10.38 -43.35 3.28
N GLU A 84 10.55 -42.25 2.54
CA GLU A 84 11.75 -41.39 2.59
C GLU A 84 11.44 -40.02 3.25
N ILE A 85 10.16 -39.65 3.32
CA ILE A 85 9.71 -38.32 3.74
C ILE A 85 8.48 -38.41 4.65
N ILE A 86 8.50 -37.63 5.72
CA ILE A 86 7.32 -37.28 6.51
C ILE A 86 7.18 -35.76 6.48
N THR A 87 6.01 -35.26 6.15
CA THR A 87 5.67 -33.83 6.20
C THR A 87 4.48 -33.57 7.11
N THR A 88 4.38 -32.35 7.66
CA THR A 88 3.24 -31.95 8.50
C THR A 88 2.63 -30.64 8.03
N ALA A 89 1.30 -30.52 8.13
CA ALA A 89 0.57 -29.25 8.02
C ALA A 89 -0.64 -29.26 8.96
N VAL A 90 -0.36 -29.25 10.27
CA VAL A 90 -1.35 -29.48 11.35
C VAL A 90 -1.49 -28.28 12.29
N GLY A 91 -0.62 -27.28 12.17
CA GLY A 91 -0.48 -26.18 13.11
C GLY A 91 0.56 -26.48 14.19
N VAL A 92 1.40 -25.48 14.51
CA VAL A 92 2.56 -25.61 15.41
C VAL A 92 2.20 -26.19 16.78
N ASN A 93 1.03 -25.84 17.32
CA ASN A 93 0.58 -26.31 18.63
C ASN A 93 0.22 -27.81 18.65
N ILE A 94 0.05 -28.43 17.49
CA ILE A 94 -0.25 -29.85 17.33
C ILE A 94 1.04 -30.67 17.16
N LEU A 95 2.17 -30.06 16.81
CA LEU A 95 3.45 -30.75 16.60
C LEU A 95 3.87 -31.66 17.77
N PRO A 96 3.75 -31.26 19.05
CA PRO A 96 4.11 -32.17 20.16
C PRO A 96 3.20 -33.41 20.23
N LYS A 97 1.93 -33.29 19.81
CA LYS A 97 0.96 -34.39 19.87
C LYS A 97 1.21 -35.46 18.80
N ILE A 98 1.81 -35.08 17.67
CA ILE A 98 2.15 -36.01 16.59
C ILE A 98 3.55 -36.64 16.75
N ALA A 99 4.33 -36.19 17.74
CA ALA A 99 5.69 -36.67 17.96
C ALA A 99 5.73 -38.18 18.25
N SER A 100 4.76 -38.71 19.01
CA SER A 100 4.65 -40.15 19.29
C SER A 100 4.46 -40.99 18.02
N PHE A 101 3.63 -40.53 17.08
CA PHE A 101 3.43 -41.21 15.80
C PHE A 101 4.73 -41.30 14.99
N ILE A 102 5.56 -40.26 15.02
CA ILE A 102 6.87 -40.26 14.36
C ILE A 102 7.85 -41.17 15.10
N VAL A 103 7.83 -41.18 16.44
CA VAL A 103 8.63 -42.08 17.27
C VAL A 103 8.34 -43.54 16.93
N ASP A 104 7.08 -43.91 16.74
CA ASP A 104 6.70 -45.27 16.34
C ASP A 104 7.35 -45.70 15.02
N ILE A 105 7.38 -44.81 14.02
CA ILE A 105 8.05 -45.04 12.73
C ILE A 105 9.55 -45.21 12.93
N ILE A 106 10.18 -44.34 13.73
CA ILE A 106 11.62 -44.41 14.03
C ILE A 106 11.97 -45.73 14.73
N ASN A 107 11.16 -46.13 15.72
CA ASN A 107 11.32 -47.37 16.46
C ASN A 107 11.23 -48.59 15.54
N ILE A 108 10.27 -48.59 14.61
CA ILE A 108 10.15 -49.62 13.57
C ILE A 108 11.44 -49.66 12.73
N ARG A 109 11.89 -48.54 12.18
CA ARG A 109 13.10 -48.50 11.35
C ARG A 109 14.34 -48.98 12.11
N HIS A 110 14.51 -48.58 13.36
CA HIS A 110 15.60 -49.05 14.21
C HIS A 110 15.52 -50.58 14.44
N LYS A 111 14.34 -51.10 14.80
CA LYS A 111 14.11 -52.54 15.02
C LYS A 111 14.48 -53.39 13.80
N TYR A 112 14.19 -52.88 12.59
CA TYR A 112 14.49 -53.54 11.33
C TYR A 112 15.84 -53.11 10.71
N GLN A 113 16.68 -52.38 11.45
CA GLN A 113 18.01 -51.92 11.02
C GLN A 113 17.99 -51.16 9.68
N ASN A 114 16.93 -50.39 9.46
CA ASN A 114 16.73 -49.64 8.23
C ASN A 114 17.48 -48.31 8.25
N ASN A 115 18.65 -48.30 7.65
CA ASN A 115 19.52 -47.13 7.56
C ASN A 115 19.21 -46.23 6.35
N ASN A 116 18.14 -46.50 5.60
CA ASN A 116 17.76 -45.62 4.49
C ASN A 116 17.39 -44.22 5.03
N PRO A 117 17.69 -43.15 4.27
CA PRO A 117 17.35 -41.78 4.69
C PRO A 117 15.85 -41.56 4.96
N LEU A 118 15.54 -40.83 6.03
CA LEU A 118 14.21 -40.32 6.35
C LEU A 118 14.30 -38.82 6.68
N ASN A 119 13.62 -37.99 5.89
CA ASN A 119 13.53 -36.55 6.14
C ASN A 119 12.16 -36.19 6.74
N ILE A 120 12.15 -35.54 7.90
CA ILE A 120 10.95 -35.19 8.66
C ILE A 120 10.80 -33.66 8.69
N MET A 121 9.77 -33.13 8.04
CA MET A 121 9.63 -31.70 7.75
C MET A 121 8.30 -31.14 8.25
N ALA A 122 8.34 -30.28 9.25
CA ALA A 122 7.15 -29.58 9.70
C ALA A 122 6.87 -28.36 8.80
N CYS A 123 5.90 -28.48 7.89
CA CYS A 123 5.57 -27.45 6.90
C CYS A 123 4.54 -26.45 7.45
N GLU A 124 4.90 -25.83 8.56
CA GLU A 124 4.04 -24.88 9.28
C GLU A 124 4.37 -23.43 8.91
N ASN A 125 3.43 -22.51 9.13
CA ASN A 125 3.66 -21.08 8.91
C ASN A 125 4.44 -20.42 10.06
N THR A 126 5.54 -21.03 10.50
CA THR A 126 6.42 -20.53 11.54
C THR A 126 7.87 -20.96 11.29
N THR A 127 8.83 -20.12 11.70
CA THR A 127 10.26 -20.43 11.61
C THR A 127 10.65 -21.53 12.59
N GLY A 128 11.51 -22.47 12.19
CA GLY A 128 12.04 -23.49 13.11
C GLY A 128 11.04 -24.58 13.50
N ALA A 129 9.96 -24.77 12.74
CA ALA A 129 8.92 -25.75 13.05
C ALA A 129 9.49 -27.18 13.14
N SER A 130 10.35 -27.56 12.20
CA SER A 130 10.97 -28.89 12.17
C SER A 130 11.92 -29.08 13.35
N SER A 131 12.62 -28.03 13.79
CA SER A 131 13.45 -28.06 15.00
C SER A 131 12.62 -28.29 16.27
N LYS A 132 11.45 -27.66 16.40
CA LYS A 132 10.52 -27.90 17.53
C LYS A 132 9.95 -29.31 17.52
N LEU A 133 9.62 -29.82 16.33
CA LEU A 133 9.17 -31.20 16.16
C LEU A 133 10.29 -32.18 16.53
N LYS A 134 11.53 -31.90 16.11
CA LYS A 134 12.71 -32.69 16.48
C LYS A 134 12.85 -32.79 17.99
N GLU A 135 12.77 -31.67 18.71
CA GLU A 135 12.84 -31.66 20.17
C GLU A 135 11.76 -32.56 20.80
N SER A 136 10.51 -32.41 20.35
CA SER A 136 9.39 -33.22 20.85
C SER A 136 9.58 -34.71 20.58
N VAL A 137 10.09 -35.08 19.40
CA VAL A 137 10.40 -36.47 19.03
C VAL A 137 11.57 -37.00 19.85
N TYR A 138 12.67 -36.26 19.93
CA TYR A 138 13.87 -36.70 20.65
C TYR A 138 13.58 -36.90 22.13
N ASN A 139 12.75 -36.06 22.76
CA ASN A 139 12.37 -36.22 24.16
C ASN A 139 11.67 -37.57 24.46
N LEU A 140 11.07 -38.19 23.45
CA LEU A 140 10.37 -39.47 23.55
C LEU A 140 11.20 -40.67 23.08
N LEU A 141 12.36 -40.46 22.46
CA LEU A 141 13.24 -41.53 21.99
C LEU A 141 14.16 -42.05 23.10
N ASP A 142 14.39 -43.36 23.13
CA ASP A 142 15.41 -43.99 23.98
C ASP A 142 16.84 -43.60 23.55
N LEU A 143 17.79 -43.62 24.49
CA LEU A 143 19.17 -43.18 24.23
C LEU A 143 19.86 -43.96 23.09
N ASN A 144 19.71 -45.27 23.07
CA ASN A 144 20.31 -46.14 22.04
C ASN A 144 19.80 -45.79 20.61
N ILE A 145 18.54 -45.37 20.48
CA ILE A 145 17.98 -44.97 19.19
C ILE A 145 18.53 -43.60 18.78
N ARG A 146 18.70 -42.66 19.72
CA ARG A 146 19.34 -41.37 19.45
C ARG A 146 20.79 -41.56 18.99
N GLU A 147 21.55 -42.42 19.66
CA GLU A 147 22.92 -42.78 19.28
C GLU A 147 22.98 -43.43 17.89
N TRP A 148 22.01 -44.30 17.56
CA TRP A 148 21.89 -44.88 16.22
C TRP A 148 21.64 -43.81 15.15
N ILE A 149 20.73 -42.86 15.39
CA ILE A 149 20.47 -41.75 14.45
C ILE A 149 21.73 -40.90 14.25
N GLU A 150 22.46 -40.58 15.32
CA GLU A 150 23.68 -39.77 15.26
C GLU A 150 24.82 -40.48 14.52
N LYS A 151 24.97 -41.79 14.75
CA LYS A 151 25.98 -42.63 14.10
C LYS A 151 25.69 -42.81 12.60
N GLU A 152 24.47 -43.23 12.26
CA GLU A 152 24.10 -43.57 10.88
C GLU A 152 23.75 -42.34 10.05
N LYS A 153 23.42 -41.21 10.69
CA LYS A 153 23.03 -39.94 10.03
C LYS A 153 21.90 -40.13 9.02
N ASN A 154 20.96 -41.02 9.34
CA ASN A 154 19.89 -41.46 8.46
C ASN A 154 18.55 -40.76 8.70
N ILE A 155 18.39 -40.01 9.80
CA ILE A 155 17.17 -39.25 10.09
C ILE A 155 17.49 -37.77 10.23
N ALA A 156 16.79 -36.93 9.47
CA ALA A 156 16.96 -35.48 9.47
C ALA A 156 15.66 -34.74 9.69
N PHE A 157 15.78 -33.55 10.29
CA PHE A 157 14.66 -32.64 10.53
C PHE A 157 14.92 -31.28 9.87
N PRO A 158 14.96 -31.20 8.52
CA PRO A 158 15.24 -29.94 7.84
C PRO A 158 14.07 -28.97 8.06
N ASN A 159 14.40 -27.72 8.41
CA ASN A 159 13.41 -26.66 8.43
C ASN A 159 12.97 -26.32 7.01
N VAL A 160 11.78 -25.74 6.89
CA VAL A 160 11.19 -25.40 5.60
C VAL A 160 10.57 -24.00 5.62
N ALA A 161 10.47 -23.40 4.45
CA ALA A 161 9.66 -22.23 4.18
C ALA A 161 8.60 -22.62 3.14
N ILE A 162 7.33 -22.66 3.56
CA ILE A 162 6.18 -22.94 2.70
C ILE A 162 5.51 -21.63 2.28
N ASP A 163 5.15 -21.46 1.01
CA ASP A 163 4.40 -20.30 0.50
C ASP A 163 3.36 -20.74 -0.54
N CYS A 164 2.09 -20.72 -0.14
CA CYS A 164 0.93 -20.98 -1.01
C CYS A 164 -0.31 -20.34 -0.37
N ILE A 165 -1.08 -19.58 -1.13
CA ILE A 165 -2.35 -19.00 -0.71
C ILE A 165 -3.45 -20.01 -1.00
N VAL A 166 -4.02 -20.53 0.09
CA VAL A 166 -5.15 -21.46 0.04
C VAL A 166 -6.27 -20.88 0.91
N PRO A 167 -7.21 -20.11 0.32
CA PRO A 167 -8.37 -19.60 1.03
C PRO A 167 -9.34 -20.74 1.38
N ASN A 168 -10.31 -20.45 2.25
CA ASN A 168 -11.40 -21.37 2.53
C ASN A 168 -12.50 -21.15 1.48
N ILE A 169 -12.46 -21.94 0.42
CA ILE A 169 -13.46 -21.94 -0.65
C ILE A 169 -14.21 -23.26 -0.55
N GLU A 170 -15.53 -23.19 -0.41
CA GLU A 170 -16.40 -24.36 -0.49
C GLU A 170 -16.44 -24.86 -1.94
N ASN A 171 -16.22 -26.17 -2.11
CA ASN A 171 -16.26 -26.84 -3.40
C ASN A 171 -17.39 -27.87 -3.37
N GLU A 172 -18.04 -28.10 -4.51
CA GLU A 172 -19.11 -29.09 -4.62
C GLU A 172 -18.65 -30.50 -4.25
N ASN A 173 -17.41 -30.86 -4.63
CA ASN A 173 -16.77 -32.09 -4.22
C ASN A 173 -15.86 -31.84 -2.99
N PRO A 174 -16.07 -32.52 -1.85
CA PRO A 174 -15.28 -32.33 -0.62
C PRO A 174 -13.80 -32.69 -0.75
N LEU A 175 -13.44 -33.52 -1.74
CA LEU A 175 -12.05 -33.84 -2.09
C LEU A 175 -11.42 -32.81 -3.04
N THR A 176 -12.16 -31.79 -3.47
CA THR A 176 -11.57 -30.68 -4.23
C THR A 176 -11.07 -29.62 -3.26
N VAL A 177 -9.84 -29.17 -3.47
CA VAL A 177 -9.28 -28.00 -2.79
C VAL A 177 -8.94 -26.94 -3.83
N THR A 178 -9.36 -25.70 -3.58
CA THR A 178 -9.07 -24.56 -4.46
C THR A 178 -7.93 -23.71 -3.90
N CYS A 179 -6.92 -23.42 -4.72
CA CYS A 179 -5.76 -22.62 -4.36
C CYS A 179 -5.30 -21.73 -5.51
N GLU A 180 -4.28 -20.92 -5.25
CA GLU A 180 -3.55 -20.25 -6.34
C GLU A 180 -2.64 -21.24 -7.11
N ASN A 181 -2.27 -20.88 -8.34
CA ASN A 181 -1.33 -21.68 -9.13
C ASN A 181 0.09 -21.72 -8.49
N PHE A 182 0.49 -20.68 -7.77
CA PHE A 182 1.81 -20.62 -7.14
C PHE A 182 1.90 -21.48 -5.86
N ALA A 183 2.92 -22.33 -5.77
CA ALA A 183 3.42 -22.84 -4.48
C ALA A 183 4.92 -22.97 -4.48
N ASP A 184 5.53 -22.61 -3.36
CA ASP A 184 6.94 -22.87 -3.05
C ASP A 184 7.06 -23.61 -1.71
N LEU A 185 7.85 -24.68 -1.69
CA LEU A 185 8.36 -25.38 -0.52
C LEU A 185 9.89 -25.39 -0.61
N ILE A 186 10.51 -24.51 0.17
CA ILE A 186 11.95 -24.34 0.23
C ILE A 186 12.46 -25.06 1.47
N ILE A 187 13.42 -25.96 1.30
CA ILE A 187 13.91 -26.87 2.33
C ILE A 187 15.39 -26.56 2.61
N ASP A 188 15.80 -26.66 3.87
CA ASP A 188 17.19 -26.44 4.28
C ASP A 188 18.12 -27.52 3.70
N ARG A 189 18.98 -27.12 2.74
CA ARG A 189 19.94 -28.04 2.09
C ARG A 189 20.96 -28.59 3.08
N ASN A 190 21.34 -27.84 4.11
CA ASN A 190 22.42 -28.24 5.01
C ASN A 190 22.01 -29.40 5.94
N VAL A 191 20.71 -29.62 6.10
CA VAL A 191 20.15 -30.66 6.97
C VAL A 191 19.52 -31.80 6.18
N PHE A 192 18.97 -31.51 5.00
CA PHE A 192 18.29 -32.52 4.17
C PHE A 192 19.24 -33.64 3.71
N ILE A 193 18.82 -34.89 3.87
CA ILE A 193 19.60 -36.06 3.44
C ILE A 193 19.13 -36.50 2.05
N GLY A 194 20.07 -36.60 1.11
CA GLY A 194 19.81 -37.06 -0.26
C GLY A 194 19.50 -35.92 -1.23
N ASN A 195 18.72 -36.22 -2.27
CA ASN A 195 18.35 -35.26 -3.32
C ASN A 195 16.83 -35.21 -3.49
N LEU A 196 16.31 -34.04 -3.85
CA LEU A 196 14.90 -33.89 -4.25
C LEU A 196 14.75 -34.05 -5.77
N PRO A 197 13.63 -34.60 -6.26
CA PRO A 197 13.27 -34.54 -7.67
C PRO A 197 13.16 -33.09 -8.15
N ASN A 198 13.44 -32.86 -9.44
CA ASN A 198 13.36 -31.53 -10.04
C ASN A 198 11.90 -31.18 -10.37
N VAL A 199 11.22 -30.52 -9.44
CA VAL A 199 9.84 -30.04 -9.57
C VAL A 199 9.80 -28.55 -9.29
N GLU A 200 9.10 -27.78 -10.13
CA GLU A 200 8.91 -26.36 -9.88
C GLU A 200 8.19 -26.15 -8.54
N GLY A 201 8.73 -25.26 -7.70
CA GLY A 201 8.20 -25.01 -6.37
C GLY A 201 8.74 -25.94 -5.28
N LEU A 202 9.50 -26.99 -5.59
CA LEU A 202 10.16 -27.83 -4.58
C LEU A 202 11.68 -27.67 -4.67
N SER A 203 12.31 -27.04 -3.67
CA SER A 203 13.74 -26.70 -3.78
C SER A 203 14.54 -26.80 -2.48
N LEU A 204 15.83 -27.07 -2.62
CA LEU A 204 16.81 -27.04 -1.53
C LEU A 204 17.61 -25.74 -1.58
N LYS A 205 17.80 -25.07 -0.44
CA LYS A 205 18.59 -23.84 -0.32
C LYS A 205 19.49 -23.88 0.90
N GLU A 206 20.73 -23.41 0.74
CA GLU A 206 21.71 -23.35 1.84
C GLU A 206 21.38 -22.27 2.88
N ASN A 207 20.91 -21.10 2.45
CA ASN A 207 20.51 -20.03 3.36
C ASN A 207 18.98 -19.94 3.46
N LEU A 208 18.34 -20.91 4.11
CA LEU A 208 16.88 -20.94 4.28
C LEU A 208 16.34 -19.66 4.96
N ASN A 209 17.07 -19.13 5.95
CA ASN A 209 16.65 -17.96 6.71
C ASN A 209 16.42 -16.73 5.81
N ALA A 210 17.25 -16.55 4.77
CA ALA A 210 17.06 -15.49 3.79
C ALA A 210 15.71 -15.61 3.06
N TYR A 211 15.28 -16.83 2.71
CA TYR A 211 14.01 -17.07 2.02
C TYR A 211 12.80 -16.96 2.96
N ILE A 212 12.94 -17.40 4.21
CA ILE A 212 11.91 -17.20 5.23
C ILE A 212 11.67 -15.70 5.44
N GLU A 213 12.74 -14.92 5.62
CA GLU A 213 12.61 -13.49 5.82
C GLU A 213 12.10 -12.80 4.55
N ARG A 214 12.51 -13.25 3.36
CA ARG A 214 11.96 -12.77 2.08
C ARG A 214 10.44 -12.97 1.97
N LYS A 215 9.93 -14.16 2.33
CA LYS A 215 8.48 -14.41 2.38
C LYS A 215 7.81 -13.50 3.41
N LEU A 216 8.41 -13.38 4.60
CA LEU A 216 7.85 -12.58 5.69
C LEU A 216 7.74 -11.10 5.33
N PHE A 217 8.78 -10.53 4.72
CA PHE A 217 8.92 -9.10 4.46
C PHE A 217 8.24 -8.67 3.14
N THR A 218 7.97 -9.60 2.23
CA THR A 218 7.29 -9.28 0.96
C THR A 218 5.84 -9.77 0.97
N LEU A 219 5.61 -11.09 0.92
CA LEU A 219 4.26 -11.66 0.84
C LEU A 219 3.46 -11.33 2.09
N ASN A 220 3.94 -11.72 3.28
CA ASN A 220 3.18 -11.56 4.51
C ASN A 220 2.93 -10.07 4.83
N THR A 221 3.95 -9.22 4.70
CA THR A 221 3.85 -7.76 4.86
C THR A 221 2.84 -7.16 3.88
N GLY A 222 3.02 -7.40 2.58
CA GLY A 222 2.13 -6.87 1.54
C GLY A 222 0.68 -7.32 1.72
N HIS A 223 0.47 -8.59 2.05
CA HIS A 223 -0.86 -9.17 2.23
C HIS A 223 -1.59 -8.58 3.45
N ALA A 224 -0.88 -8.43 4.58
CA ALA A 224 -1.43 -7.82 5.79
C ALA A 224 -1.76 -6.33 5.59
N ILE A 225 -0.86 -5.56 4.98
CA ILE A 225 -1.11 -4.14 4.70
C ILE A 225 -2.30 -3.97 3.74
N THR A 226 -2.42 -4.82 2.72
CA THR A 226 -3.57 -4.83 1.80
C THR A 226 -4.87 -5.06 2.57
N ALA A 227 -4.89 -6.05 3.48
CA ALA A 227 -6.05 -6.36 4.30
C ALA A 227 -6.47 -5.20 5.20
N TYR A 228 -5.52 -4.60 5.92
CA TYR A 228 -5.82 -3.51 6.86
C TYR A 228 -6.32 -2.25 6.17
N LEU A 229 -5.68 -1.85 5.07
CA LEU A 229 -6.14 -0.70 4.28
C LEU A 229 -7.47 -0.99 3.57
N GLY A 230 -7.65 -2.22 3.08
CA GLY A 230 -8.89 -2.68 2.46
C GLY A 230 -10.07 -2.58 3.41
N ALA A 231 -9.92 -3.12 4.63
CA ALA A 231 -10.93 -3.05 5.67
C ALA A 231 -11.31 -1.59 6.02
N GLN A 232 -10.34 -0.68 6.13
CA GLN A 232 -10.61 0.74 6.38
C GLN A 232 -11.40 1.41 5.24
N LYS A 233 -11.20 0.96 4.01
CA LYS A 233 -11.94 1.42 2.83
C LYS A 233 -13.21 0.61 2.53
N ASN A 234 -13.63 -0.25 3.45
CA ASN A 234 -14.81 -1.13 3.32
C ASN A 234 -14.74 -2.00 2.05
N LYS A 235 -13.56 -2.56 1.77
CA LYS A 235 -13.36 -3.60 0.75
C LYS A 235 -13.56 -4.96 1.41
N GLU A 236 -14.19 -5.90 0.71
CA GLU A 236 -14.49 -7.22 1.28
C GLU A 236 -13.32 -8.20 1.05
N THR A 237 -12.67 -8.10 -0.10
CA THR A 237 -11.62 -9.02 -0.54
C THR A 237 -10.28 -8.33 -0.79
N ILE A 238 -9.20 -9.11 -0.73
CA ILE A 238 -7.84 -8.67 -1.08
C ILE A 238 -7.77 -8.18 -2.52
N TYR A 239 -8.48 -8.85 -3.44
CA TYR A 239 -8.60 -8.44 -4.84
C TYR A 239 -9.20 -7.03 -4.96
N GLU A 240 -10.33 -6.76 -4.29
CA GLU A 240 -10.94 -5.42 -4.30
C GLU A 240 -10.03 -4.36 -3.69
N ALA A 241 -9.33 -4.71 -2.60
CA ALA A 241 -8.41 -3.80 -1.92
C ALA A 241 -7.21 -3.45 -2.80
N ILE A 242 -6.56 -4.42 -3.43
CA ILE A 242 -5.38 -4.16 -4.26
C ILE A 242 -5.70 -3.47 -5.59
N ASN A 243 -6.95 -3.52 -6.05
CA ASN A 243 -7.42 -2.73 -7.20
C ASN A 243 -7.62 -1.25 -6.89
N ASP A 244 -7.68 -0.84 -5.62
CA ASP A 244 -7.63 0.57 -5.23
C ASP A 244 -6.20 1.12 -5.44
N SER A 245 -6.05 2.14 -6.29
CA SER A 245 -4.74 2.66 -6.67
C SER A 245 -3.92 3.20 -5.48
N GLU A 246 -4.58 3.73 -4.45
CA GLU A 246 -3.89 4.23 -3.27
C GLU A 246 -3.36 3.07 -2.42
N ILE A 247 -4.20 2.05 -2.18
CA ILE A 247 -3.80 0.83 -1.47
C ILE A 247 -2.65 0.16 -2.21
N LYS A 248 -2.78 -0.05 -3.53
CA LYS A 248 -1.74 -0.63 -4.38
C LYS A 248 -0.40 0.08 -4.22
N ASN A 249 -0.41 1.42 -4.28
CA ASN A 249 0.80 2.22 -4.17
C ASN A 249 1.46 2.10 -2.79
N ILE A 250 0.67 2.07 -1.71
CA ILE A 250 1.19 1.89 -0.35
C ILE A 250 1.77 0.47 -0.19
N VAL A 251 1.04 -0.56 -0.63
CA VAL A 251 1.45 -1.97 -0.54
C VAL A 251 2.74 -2.22 -1.33
N LEU A 252 2.81 -1.75 -2.58
CA LEU A 252 4.02 -1.84 -3.40
C LEU A 252 5.19 -1.06 -2.78
N GLY A 253 4.93 0.14 -2.24
CA GLY A 253 5.93 0.92 -1.51
C GLY A 253 6.47 0.18 -0.30
N ALA A 254 5.59 -0.40 0.53
CA ALA A 254 5.98 -1.15 1.72
C ALA A 254 6.81 -2.40 1.39
N MET A 255 6.44 -3.15 0.34
CA MET A 255 7.21 -4.31 -0.12
C MET A 255 8.59 -3.92 -0.66
N ARG A 256 8.73 -2.74 -1.27
CA ARG A 256 10.04 -2.21 -1.71
C ARG A 256 10.88 -1.72 -0.52
N GLU A 257 10.28 -1.03 0.44
CA GLU A 257 10.95 -0.58 1.66
C GLU A 257 11.54 -1.75 2.44
N SER A 258 10.74 -2.82 2.66
CA SER A 258 11.22 -4.04 3.28
C SER A 258 12.17 -4.84 2.38
N GLY A 259 11.99 -4.77 1.06
CA GLY A 259 12.86 -5.40 0.06
C GLY A 259 14.29 -4.87 0.07
N GLU A 260 14.48 -3.56 0.26
CA GLU A 260 15.81 -2.96 0.40
C GLU A 260 16.57 -3.50 1.62
N VAL A 261 15.85 -3.83 2.71
CA VAL A 261 16.44 -4.51 3.88
C VAL A 261 16.95 -5.89 3.49
N LEU A 262 16.14 -6.67 2.76
CA LEU A 262 16.50 -8.02 2.34
C LEU A 262 17.71 -8.04 1.40
N ILE A 263 17.79 -7.09 0.47
CA ILE A 263 18.91 -6.92 -0.45
C ILE A 263 20.21 -6.67 0.35
N LYS A 264 20.18 -5.74 1.31
CA LYS A 264 21.34 -5.41 2.14
C LYS A 264 21.74 -6.54 3.09
N ARG A 265 20.77 -7.21 3.71
CA ARG A 265 21.02 -8.22 4.74
C ARG A 265 21.44 -9.58 4.19
N HIS A 266 20.83 -9.99 3.07
CA HIS A 266 21.00 -11.34 2.51
C HIS A 266 21.70 -11.37 1.15
N GLY A 267 21.98 -10.20 0.56
CA GLY A 267 22.67 -10.12 -0.73
C GLY A 267 21.81 -10.53 -1.93
N PHE A 268 20.48 -10.49 -1.83
CA PHE A 268 19.62 -10.71 -3.00
C PHE A 268 19.91 -9.67 -4.09
N ARG A 269 19.89 -10.10 -5.36
CA ARG A 269 20.01 -9.16 -6.48
C ARG A 269 18.75 -8.31 -6.58
N SER A 270 18.92 -7.00 -6.73
CA SER A 270 17.81 -6.02 -6.74
C SER A 270 16.77 -6.34 -7.83
N GLU A 271 17.21 -6.69 -9.04
CA GLU A 271 16.32 -7.05 -10.16
C GLU A 271 15.50 -8.32 -9.88
N GLU A 272 16.14 -9.35 -9.32
CA GLU A 272 15.48 -10.62 -8.95
C GLU A 272 14.45 -10.38 -7.84
N HIS A 273 14.78 -9.51 -6.88
CA HIS A 273 13.87 -9.20 -5.79
C HIS A 273 12.69 -8.33 -6.24
N GLU A 274 12.90 -7.35 -7.12
CA GLU A 274 11.80 -6.58 -7.72
C GLU A 274 10.89 -7.49 -8.56
N ALA A 275 11.44 -8.43 -9.34
CA ALA A 275 10.64 -9.43 -10.06
C ALA A 275 9.81 -10.29 -9.09
N TYR A 276 10.39 -10.68 -7.95
CA TYR A 276 9.66 -11.37 -6.88
C TYR A 276 8.53 -10.50 -6.31
N ILE A 277 8.76 -9.21 -6.03
CA ILE A 277 7.72 -8.27 -5.58
C ILE A 277 6.57 -8.19 -6.60
N GLN A 278 6.87 -8.08 -7.89
CA GLN A 278 5.83 -8.06 -8.93
C GLN A 278 5.06 -9.39 -9.01
N LYS A 279 5.74 -10.53 -8.86
CA LYS A 279 5.11 -11.85 -8.76
C LYS A 279 4.14 -11.91 -7.57
N ILE A 280 4.55 -11.43 -6.39
CA ILE A 280 3.69 -11.33 -5.20
C ILE A 280 2.49 -10.42 -5.44
N LEU A 281 2.72 -9.23 -6.01
CA LEU A 281 1.66 -8.28 -6.28
C LEU A 281 0.60 -8.87 -7.24
N ASN A 282 1.03 -9.60 -8.26
CA ASN A 282 0.14 -10.28 -9.20
C ASN A 282 -0.71 -11.37 -8.52
N ARG A 283 -0.19 -12.06 -7.49
CA ARG A 283 -0.97 -13.03 -6.69
C ARG A 283 -2.16 -12.37 -6.00
N PHE A 284 -2.01 -11.11 -5.54
CA PHE A 284 -3.12 -10.35 -4.94
C PHE A 284 -4.18 -9.94 -5.97
N PHE A 285 -3.83 -9.83 -7.26
CA PHE A 285 -4.75 -9.52 -8.35
C PHE A 285 -5.57 -10.73 -8.84
N ASN A 286 -5.67 -11.79 -8.06
CA ASN A 286 -6.45 -12.97 -8.39
C ASN A 286 -7.92 -12.83 -7.91
N PRO A 287 -8.89 -12.58 -8.82
CA PRO A 287 -10.28 -12.37 -8.42
C PRO A 287 -10.98 -13.64 -7.94
N TYR A 288 -10.44 -14.82 -8.27
CA TYR A 288 -11.09 -16.10 -8.05
C TYR A 288 -10.86 -16.65 -6.64
N LEU A 289 -9.82 -16.20 -5.95
CA LEU A 289 -9.54 -16.62 -4.56
C LEU A 289 -10.57 -16.07 -3.57
N LYS A 290 -11.21 -14.94 -3.89
CA LYS A 290 -12.16 -14.21 -3.01
C LYS A 290 -11.67 -14.11 -1.56
N ASP A 291 -10.37 -13.92 -1.39
CA ASP A 291 -9.75 -13.96 -0.07
C ASP A 291 -10.15 -12.74 0.77
N SER A 292 -10.85 -12.96 1.88
CA SER A 292 -11.43 -11.88 2.68
C SER A 292 -10.37 -11.04 3.39
N VAL A 293 -10.51 -9.71 3.34
CA VAL A 293 -9.63 -8.80 4.11
C VAL A 293 -9.73 -9.06 5.61
N PHE A 294 -10.88 -9.52 6.11
CA PHE A 294 -11.06 -9.80 7.53
C PHE A 294 -10.31 -11.07 7.92
N ARG A 295 -10.40 -12.14 7.10
CA ARG A 295 -9.64 -13.38 7.29
C ARG A 295 -8.13 -13.11 7.28
N VAL A 296 -7.66 -12.36 6.29
CA VAL A 296 -6.24 -12.00 6.15
C VAL A 296 -5.79 -11.01 7.21
N GLY A 297 -6.68 -10.17 7.75
CA GLY A 297 -6.40 -9.19 8.81
C GLY A 297 -6.35 -9.76 10.23
N ARG A 298 -6.91 -10.96 10.47
CA ARG A 298 -7.01 -11.61 11.81
C ARG A 298 -5.69 -11.64 12.58
N GLU A 299 -5.76 -11.68 13.90
CA GLU A 299 -4.60 -11.69 14.80
C GLU A 299 -3.70 -10.47 14.62
N PRO A 300 -4.25 -9.23 14.71
CA PRO A 300 -3.47 -8.02 14.49
C PRO A 300 -2.37 -7.82 15.52
N MET A 301 -2.53 -8.30 16.77
CA MET A 301 -1.50 -8.14 17.81
C MET A 301 -0.30 -9.01 17.49
N ARG A 302 -0.51 -10.29 17.12
CA ARG A 302 0.59 -11.15 16.66
C ARG A 302 1.34 -10.54 15.47
N LYS A 303 0.62 -10.00 14.48
CA LYS A 303 1.22 -9.38 13.28
C LYS A 303 1.95 -8.07 13.55
N LEU A 304 1.65 -7.41 14.66
CA LEU A 304 2.32 -6.22 15.17
C LEU A 304 3.48 -6.54 16.14
N SER A 305 3.72 -7.81 16.49
CA SER A 305 4.82 -8.20 17.38
C SER A 305 6.20 -7.95 16.74
N TYR A 306 7.22 -7.89 17.59
CA TYR A 306 8.57 -7.44 17.25
C TYR A 306 9.19 -8.18 16.06
N ASN A 307 9.02 -9.50 16.02
CA ASN A 307 9.64 -10.37 15.02
C ASN A 307 8.74 -10.69 13.81
N ASP A 308 7.53 -10.11 13.73
CA ASP A 308 6.58 -10.40 12.65
C ASP A 308 6.66 -9.35 11.52
N ARG A 309 5.73 -9.47 10.58
CA ARG A 309 5.71 -8.88 9.23
C ARG A 309 5.58 -7.36 9.15
N LEU A 310 5.45 -6.64 10.27
CA LEU A 310 5.27 -5.19 10.28
C LEU A 310 6.39 -4.47 11.02
N ILE A 311 6.67 -4.84 12.28
CA ILE A 311 7.70 -4.18 13.09
C ILE A 311 9.11 -4.58 12.64
N LYS A 312 9.38 -5.87 12.45
CA LYS A 312 10.71 -6.35 12.05
C LYS A 312 11.23 -5.72 10.75
N PRO A 313 10.43 -5.56 9.68
CA PRO A 313 10.84 -4.80 8.50
C PRO A 313 11.25 -3.37 8.80
N ILE A 314 10.47 -2.62 9.60
CA ILE A 314 10.79 -1.22 9.91
C ILE A 314 12.08 -1.13 10.73
N LEU A 315 12.26 -2.01 11.71
CA LEU A 315 13.53 -2.08 12.45
C LEU A 315 14.73 -2.34 11.52
N GLY A 316 14.55 -3.19 10.50
CA GLY A 316 15.55 -3.38 9.45
C GLY A 316 15.80 -2.13 8.59
N THR A 317 14.77 -1.34 8.29
CA THR A 317 14.99 -0.06 7.58
C THR A 317 15.77 0.93 8.44
N LEU A 318 15.48 1.01 9.74
CA LEU A 318 16.23 1.83 10.69
C LEU A 318 17.66 1.33 10.86
N GLU A 319 17.88 0.00 10.82
CA GLU A 319 19.21 -0.61 10.82
C GLU A 319 20.10 -0.03 9.72
N TYR A 320 19.55 0.10 8.51
CA TYR A 320 20.26 0.53 7.30
C TYR A 320 19.99 1.97 6.85
N ASN A 321 19.37 2.81 7.69
CA ASN A 321 18.99 4.21 7.37
C ASN A 321 18.16 4.33 6.08
N LEU A 322 17.17 3.46 5.91
CA LEU A 322 16.23 3.41 4.79
C LEU A 322 14.87 4.03 5.17
N ARG A 323 14.07 4.34 4.15
CA ARG A 323 12.70 4.85 4.34
C ARG A 323 11.73 3.73 4.72
N HIS A 324 10.69 4.05 5.50
CA HIS A 324 9.63 3.12 5.93
C HIS A 324 8.25 3.78 5.99
N ASP A 325 8.01 4.82 5.19
CA ASP A 325 6.77 5.61 5.23
C ASP A 325 5.52 4.73 4.97
N ASN A 326 5.63 3.75 4.09
CA ASN A 326 4.50 2.88 3.72
C ASN A 326 4.34 1.71 4.69
N LEU A 327 5.44 1.14 5.19
CA LEU A 327 5.41 0.18 6.30
C LEU A 327 4.74 0.78 7.54
N LEU A 328 5.06 2.03 7.90
CA LEU A 328 4.44 2.73 9.02
C LEU A 328 2.92 2.88 8.82
N LYS A 329 2.44 3.25 7.62
CA LYS A 329 1.00 3.27 7.32
C LYS A 329 0.34 1.90 7.54
N GLY A 330 1.06 0.82 7.21
CA GLY A 330 0.67 -0.55 7.49
C GLY A 330 0.47 -0.81 8.98
N VAL A 331 1.47 -0.47 9.80
CA VAL A 331 1.41 -0.56 11.27
C VAL A 331 0.23 0.22 11.84
N ILE A 332 0.08 1.48 11.45
CA ILE A 332 -1.03 2.33 11.92
C ILE A 332 -2.38 1.75 11.52
N SER A 333 -2.46 1.13 10.34
CA SER A 333 -3.71 0.51 9.88
C SER A 333 -4.03 -0.78 10.61
N ALA A 334 -3.01 -1.57 10.98
CA ALA A 334 -3.16 -2.75 11.82
C ALA A 334 -3.67 -2.40 13.23
N PHE A 335 -3.15 -1.35 13.85
CA PHE A 335 -3.65 -0.86 15.14
C PHE A 335 -5.13 -0.42 15.09
N LYS A 336 -5.59 0.05 13.93
CA LYS A 336 -6.98 0.51 13.71
C LYS A 336 -7.90 -0.60 13.21
N PHE A 337 -7.38 -1.79 12.93
CA PHE A 337 -8.15 -2.89 12.38
C PHE A 337 -9.14 -3.44 13.41
N TYR A 338 -10.38 -3.65 12.98
CA TYR A 338 -11.41 -4.22 13.81
C TYR A 338 -12.19 -5.31 13.08
N SER A 339 -12.29 -6.47 13.69
CA SER A 339 -13.15 -7.59 13.29
C SER A 339 -13.84 -8.16 14.54
N PRO A 340 -15.18 -8.19 14.61
CA PRO A 340 -15.88 -8.71 15.78
C PRO A 340 -15.65 -10.22 15.99
N ASP A 341 -15.39 -10.97 14.92
CA ASP A 341 -15.17 -12.42 14.95
C ASP A 341 -13.72 -12.81 15.29
N ASP A 342 -12.85 -11.84 15.58
CA ASP A 342 -11.45 -12.07 15.93
C ASP A 342 -11.17 -11.62 17.37
N LYS A 343 -10.84 -12.59 18.22
CA LYS A 343 -10.56 -12.36 19.65
C LYS A 343 -9.44 -11.35 19.86
N GLU A 344 -8.35 -11.45 19.09
CA GLU A 344 -7.22 -10.51 19.23
C GLU A 344 -7.62 -9.09 18.79
N SER A 345 -8.42 -8.96 17.74
CA SER A 345 -8.90 -7.66 17.28
C SER A 345 -9.86 -7.00 18.27
N VAL A 346 -10.73 -7.78 18.90
CA VAL A 346 -11.61 -7.32 19.99
C VAL A 346 -10.80 -6.88 21.20
N GLU A 347 -9.80 -7.67 21.60
CA GLU A 347 -8.89 -7.34 22.70
C GLU A 347 -8.10 -6.06 22.41
N LEU A 348 -7.49 -5.95 21.23
CA LEU A 348 -6.75 -4.76 20.80
C LEU A 348 -7.59 -3.48 20.90
N LYS A 349 -8.84 -3.54 20.43
CA LYS A 349 -9.78 -2.42 20.53
C LYS A 349 -10.12 -2.08 21.99
N SER A 350 -10.27 -3.10 22.84
CA SER A 350 -10.50 -2.91 24.28
C SER A 350 -9.30 -2.23 24.95
N MET A 351 -8.08 -2.72 24.69
CA MET A 351 -6.84 -2.15 25.21
C MET A 351 -6.67 -0.69 24.78
N LEU A 352 -6.86 -0.38 23.50
CA LEU A 352 -6.76 1.00 22.97
C LEU A 352 -7.80 1.94 23.58
N LYS A 353 -8.93 1.43 24.08
CA LYS A 353 -9.98 2.22 24.74
C LYS A 353 -9.72 2.41 26.23
N ASN A 354 -9.24 1.37 26.92
CA ASN A 354 -9.23 1.29 28.38
C ASN A 354 -7.85 1.49 29.01
N GLU A 355 -6.77 1.36 28.24
CA GLU A 355 -5.40 1.49 28.71
C GLU A 355 -4.70 2.73 28.13
N LYS A 356 -3.57 3.13 28.73
CA LYS A 356 -2.71 4.19 28.20
C LYS A 356 -2.09 3.75 26.88
N LEU A 357 -2.18 4.57 25.84
CA LEU A 357 -1.67 4.27 24.50
C LEU A 357 -0.20 3.83 24.50
N GLU A 358 0.63 4.47 25.34
CA GLU A 358 2.04 4.12 25.52
C GLU A 358 2.21 2.65 25.94
N LYS A 359 1.41 2.19 26.91
CA LYS A 359 1.47 0.81 27.40
C LYS A 359 1.00 -0.18 26.33
N VAL A 360 -0.04 0.18 25.59
CA VAL A 360 -0.60 -0.68 24.53
C VAL A 360 0.42 -0.87 23.40
N ILE A 361 1.04 0.21 22.92
CA ILE A 361 2.07 0.13 21.86
C ILE A 361 3.22 -0.77 22.31
N LEU A 362 3.78 -0.53 23.51
CA LEU A 362 4.92 -1.30 24.00
C LEU A 362 4.57 -2.77 24.26
N LYS A 363 3.37 -3.06 24.80
CA LYS A 363 2.92 -4.45 25.02
C LYS A 363 2.78 -5.23 23.72
N ILE A 364 2.27 -4.61 22.66
CA ILE A 364 1.98 -5.31 21.40
C ILE A 364 3.22 -5.39 20.51
N THR A 365 3.97 -4.29 20.40
CA THR A 365 5.14 -4.22 19.50
C THR A 365 6.40 -4.78 20.15
N GLU A 366 6.39 -4.93 21.47
CA GLU A 366 7.51 -5.42 22.30
C GLU A 366 8.80 -4.59 22.11
N LEU A 367 8.66 -3.34 21.68
CA LEU A 367 9.78 -2.41 21.51
C LEU A 367 10.38 -2.02 22.87
N ASP A 368 11.70 -2.02 22.92
CA ASP A 368 12.51 -1.56 24.05
C ASP A 368 12.94 -0.10 23.84
N ILE A 369 12.28 0.82 24.56
CA ILE A 369 12.54 2.27 24.49
C ILE A 369 13.93 2.68 25.00
N ASN A 370 14.72 1.75 25.56
CA ASN A 370 16.12 2.01 25.90
C ASN A 370 17.04 1.91 24.67
N LYS A 371 16.59 1.26 23.60
CA LYS A 371 17.32 1.19 22.32
C LYS A 371 16.88 2.33 21.41
N GLU A 372 17.84 3.10 20.91
CA GLU A 372 17.59 4.35 20.18
C GLU A 372 16.65 4.17 18.98
N LYS A 373 16.92 3.18 18.11
CA LYS A 373 16.10 2.90 16.91
C LYS A 373 14.69 2.41 17.26
N GLU A 374 14.55 1.60 18.31
CA GLU A 374 13.23 1.11 18.74
C GLU A 374 12.41 2.24 19.38
N LYS A 375 13.06 3.14 20.12
CA LYS A 375 12.45 4.36 20.65
C LYS A 375 12.01 5.32 19.54
N GLU A 376 12.78 5.44 18.47
CA GLU A 376 12.41 6.23 17.28
C GLU A 376 11.10 5.70 16.67
N LEU A 377 11.05 4.40 16.37
CA LEU A 377 9.84 3.76 15.84
C LEU A 377 8.64 3.89 16.80
N TYR A 378 8.85 3.69 18.09
CA TYR A 378 7.83 3.90 19.11
C TYR A 378 7.24 5.32 19.03
N ASN A 379 8.08 6.34 18.93
CA ASN A 379 7.64 7.73 18.86
C ASN A 379 6.83 8.01 17.59
N GLU A 380 7.22 7.46 16.44
CA GLU A 380 6.46 7.57 15.20
C GLU A 380 5.07 6.96 15.33
N ILE A 381 5.00 5.71 15.82
CA ILE A 381 3.72 5.01 16.05
C ILE A 381 2.84 5.80 17.02
N TYR A 382 3.41 6.24 18.15
CA TYR A 382 2.69 7.02 19.15
C TYR A 382 2.16 8.34 18.57
N ASN A 383 2.96 9.05 17.78
CA ASN A 383 2.58 10.32 17.19
C ASN A 383 1.42 10.18 16.20
N GLU A 384 1.36 9.08 15.46
CA GLU A 384 0.29 8.77 14.51
C GLU A 384 -0.98 8.23 15.17
N LEU A 385 -0.85 7.50 16.29
CA LEU A 385 -1.99 6.93 17.02
C LEU A 385 -2.59 7.87 18.07
N LYS A 386 -1.83 8.81 18.63
CA LYS A 386 -2.32 9.67 19.71
C LYS A 386 -3.54 10.48 19.25
N PRO A 387 -4.62 10.53 20.05
CA PRO A 387 -5.75 11.41 19.77
C PRO A 387 -5.26 12.85 19.66
N LYS A 388 -5.53 13.51 18.54
CA LYS A 388 -5.25 14.94 18.39
C LYS A 388 -6.12 15.68 19.42
N LYS A 389 -5.51 16.35 20.40
CA LYS A 389 -6.24 17.13 21.42
C LYS A 389 -7.14 18.16 20.73
N ILE A 390 -8.45 17.92 20.79
CA ILE A 390 -9.50 18.86 20.40
C ILE A 390 -9.74 19.77 21.62
N LEU A 391 -9.53 21.08 21.49
CA LEU A 391 -10.06 22.03 22.46
C LEU A 391 -11.59 22.05 22.36
N ASN A 392 -12.25 21.69 23.45
CA ASN A 392 -13.70 21.66 23.61
C ASN A 392 -14.40 22.96 23.19
N LYS A 393 -15.42 22.84 22.32
CA LYS A 393 -16.74 23.49 22.50
C LYS A 393 -17.79 22.84 21.57
N ASN A 394 -18.65 22.03 22.19
CA ASN A 394 -20.01 21.64 21.80
C ASN A 394 -20.42 21.75 20.32
N LYS A 395 -20.51 20.63 19.61
CA LYS A 395 -21.73 20.23 18.87
C LYS A 395 -21.68 18.75 18.44
N LYS A 396 -22.82 18.09 18.60
CA LYS A 396 -23.13 16.70 18.25
C LYS A 396 -23.06 16.45 16.74
N ILE A 397 -22.80 15.17 16.41
CA ILE A 397 -22.83 14.47 15.11
C ILE A 397 -21.53 14.59 14.29
N GLN A 398 -20.60 13.66 14.51
CA GLN A 398 -19.36 13.50 13.72
C GLN A 398 -19.54 12.40 12.67
N ASN A 399 -19.67 12.82 11.40
CA ASN A 399 -19.30 12.03 10.23
C ASN A 399 -17.82 12.32 9.89
N LYS A 400 -17.05 11.24 9.73
CA LYS A 400 -15.69 11.07 9.16
C LYS A 400 -14.95 12.35 8.68
N GLU A 401 -13.88 12.75 9.38
CA GLU A 401 -12.90 13.74 8.90
C GLU A 401 -11.68 13.05 8.25
N ASN A 402 -11.63 13.05 6.92
CA ASN A 402 -10.39 12.88 6.16
C ASN A 402 -10.38 13.94 5.04
N ASN A 403 -10.23 15.22 5.41
CA ASN A 403 -10.17 16.33 4.44
C ASN A 403 -9.45 17.56 5.01
N LYS A 404 -8.24 17.38 5.57
CA LYS A 404 -7.46 18.55 6.02
C LYS A 404 -6.60 19.09 4.89
N MET A 405 -6.88 20.31 4.44
CA MET A 405 -6.04 21.02 3.46
C MET A 405 -4.58 21.03 3.90
N LYS A 406 -3.67 20.70 2.99
CA LYS A 406 -2.23 20.75 3.25
C LYS A 406 -1.78 22.21 3.26
N VAL A 407 -1.24 22.71 4.36
CA VAL A 407 -0.70 24.08 4.43
C VAL A 407 0.82 24.04 4.50
N ILE A 408 1.48 24.82 3.64
CA ILE A 408 2.94 24.91 3.58
C ILE A 408 3.33 26.37 3.81
N ILE A 409 4.17 26.59 4.82
CA ILE A 409 4.75 27.91 5.10
C ILE A 409 6.09 28.01 4.38
N ALA A 410 6.31 29.13 3.72
CA ALA A 410 7.56 29.46 3.03
C ALA A 410 8.12 30.78 3.57
N LYS A 411 9.45 30.91 3.53
CA LYS A 411 10.14 32.08 4.11
C LYS A 411 9.70 33.40 3.47
N ASP A 412 9.58 33.41 2.15
CA ASP A 412 9.37 34.62 1.34
C ASP A 412 8.65 34.27 0.02
N SER A 413 8.31 35.30 -0.77
CA SER A 413 7.66 35.19 -2.08
C SER A 413 8.35 34.19 -3.02
N ASN A 414 9.68 34.25 -3.11
CA ASN A 414 10.47 33.37 -3.98
C ASN A 414 10.38 31.91 -3.49
N LYS A 415 10.40 31.66 -2.18
CA LYS A 415 10.21 30.31 -1.62
C LYS A 415 8.76 29.80 -1.76
N VAL A 416 7.75 30.68 -1.73
CA VAL A 416 6.38 30.30 -2.10
C VAL A 416 6.35 29.85 -3.55
N GLY A 417 6.89 30.68 -4.46
CA GLY A 417 7.02 30.39 -5.88
C GLY A 417 7.71 29.06 -6.17
N MET A 418 8.85 28.81 -5.53
CA MET A 418 9.62 27.58 -5.65
C MET A 418 8.82 26.34 -5.20
N LYS A 419 8.06 26.43 -4.12
CA LYS A 419 7.24 25.30 -3.62
C LYS A 419 6.04 25.02 -4.51
N VAL A 420 5.38 26.06 -5.04
CA VAL A 420 4.34 25.89 -6.05
C VAL A 420 4.90 25.25 -7.31
N ALA A 421 6.04 25.75 -7.80
CA ALA A 421 6.72 25.19 -8.97
C ALA A 421 7.08 23.71 -8.75
N ALA A 422 7.52 23.34 -7.55
CA ALA A 422 7.79 21.94 -7.20
C ALA A 422 6.55 21.04 -7.32
N GLU A 423 5.36 21.52 -6.92
CA GLU A 423 4.11 20.76 -7.09
C GLU A 423 3.79 20.52 -8.58
N ILE A 424 4.06 21.50 -9.46
CA ILE A 424 3.88 21.37 -10.91
C ILE A 424 4.97 20.46 -11.51
N ILE A 425 6.24 20.64 -11.14
CA ILE A 425 7.38 19.83 -11.60
C ILE A 425 7.15 18.35 -11.27
N ASN A 426 6.74 18.05 -10.04
CA ASN A 426 6.47 16.69 -9.61
C ASN A 426 5.32 16.06 -10.40
N LEU A 427 4.26 16.84 -10.70
CA LEU A 427 3.20 16.38 -11.58
C LEU A 427 3.72 16.06 -12.97
N LEU A 428 4.52 16.94 -13.58
CA LEU A 428 5.05 16.74 -14.95
C LEU A 428 6.05 15.57 -15.05
N LYS A 429 6.76 15.25 -13.96
CA LYS A 429 7.62 14.05 -13.90
C LYS A 429 6.81 12.75 -13.96
N VAL A 430 5.62 12.74 -13.36
CA VAL A 430 4.75 11.55 -13.33
C VAL A 430 3.83 11.50 -14.55
N LYS A 431 3.37 12.66 -15.02
CA LYS A 431 2.43 12.80 -16.13
C LYS A 431 2.90 13.87 -17.12
N LYS A 432 3.57 13.42 -18.18
CA LYS A 432 4.17 14.30 -19.20
C LYS A 432 3.14 15.07 -20.06
N ASP A 433 1.91 14.59 -20.11
CA ASP A 433 0.79 15.19 -20.86
C ASP A 433 -0.26 15.84 -19.93
N ALA A 434 0.17 16.28 -18.74
CA ALA A 434 -0.73 16.87 -17.76
C ALA A 434 -1.45 18.12 -18.29
N VAL A 435 -2.68 18.31 -17.83
CA VAL A 435 -3.48 19.52 -18.09
C VAL A 435 -3.36 20.47 -16.90
N LEU A 436 -2.77 21.64 -17.09
CA LEU A 436 -2.51 22.62 -16.03
C LEU A 436 -3.49 23.79 -16.10
N GLY A 437 -4.10 24.10 -14.96
CA GLY A 437 -4.78 25.36 -14.71
C GLY A 437 -3.79 26.42 -14.25
N LEU A 438 -3.59 27.47 -15.03
CA LEU A 438 -2.55 28.48 -14.76
C LEU A 438 -3.15 29.83 -14.38
N ALA A 439 -2.53 30.49 -13.40
CA ALA A 439 -2.91 31.81 -12.91
C ALA A 439 -2.05 32.91 -13.55
N THR A 440 -2.45 34.16 -13.41
CA THR A 440 -1.69 35.34 -13.83
C THR A 440 -1.49 36.31 -12.65
N GLY A 441 -0.69 37.36 -12.87
CA GLY A 441 -0.36 38.38 -11.87
C GLY A 441 0.70 37.93 -10.86
N GLY A 442 0.82 38.64 -9.73
CA GLY A 442 1.94 38.47 -8.79
C GLY A 442 2.13 37.07 -8.19
N THR A 443 1.09 36.23 -8.15
CA THR A 443 1.26 34.82 -7.77
C THR A 443 2.03 34.05 -8.85
N ALA A 444 1.77 34.32 -10.12
CA ALA A 444 2.40 33.65 -11.26
C ALA A 444 3.85 34.10 -11.49
N GLU A 445 4.14 35.39 -11.26
CA GLU A 445 5.48 35.97 -11.37
C GLU A 445 6.52 35.28 -10.46
N ALA A 446 6.10 34.84 -9.27
CA ALA A 446 6.97 34.10 -8.36
C ALA A 446 7.22 32.64 -8.81
N VAL A 447 6.34 32.05 -9.64
CA VAL A 447 6.33 30.60 -9.93
C VAL A 447 7.07 30.28 -11.22
N TYR A 448 6.79 31.00 -12.30
CA TYR A 448 7.25 30.65 -13.65
C TYR A 448 8.78 30.67 -13.83
N PRO A 449 9.57 31.57 -13.20
CA PRO A 449 11.03 31.50 -13.28
C PRO A 449 11.60 30.16 -12.80
N HIS A 450 10.97 29.51 -11.82
CA HIS A 450 11.40 28.19 -11.34
C HIS A 450 11.05 27.07 -12.33
N LEU A 451 9.90 27.16 -13.02
CA LEU A 451 9.52 26.20 -14.06
C LEU A 451 10.48 26.29 -15.26
N ILE A 452 10.77 27.51 -15.71
CA ILE A 452 11.73 27.77 -16.80
C ILE A 452 13.12 27.23 -16.42
N LYS A 453 13.57 27.48 -15.18
CA LYS A 453 14.85 26.94 -14.69
C LYS A 453 14.88 25.41 -14.70
N SER A 454 13.81 24.75 -14.28
CA SER A 454 13.71 23.28 -14.28
C SER A 454 13.67 22.70 -15.70
N TYR A 455 12.96 23.38 -16.62
CA TYR A 455 12.97 23.05 -18.06
C TYR A 455 14.37 23.20 -18.67
N ASN A 456 15.06 24.32 -18.44
CA ASN A 456 16.43 24.55 -18.96
C ASN A 456 17.44 23.51 -18.44
N LYS A 457 17.19 22.94 -17.25
CA LYS A 457 17.96 21.83 -16.67
C LYS A 457 17.54 20.45 -17.21
N LYS A 458 16.58 20.38 -18.13
CA LYS A 458 16.00 19.14 -18.69
C LYS A 458 15.33 18.24 -17.64
N GLU A 459 14.87 18.81 -16.52
CA GLU A 459 14.16 18.06 -15.48
C GLU A 459 12.69 17.80 -15.81
N ILE A 460 12.10 18.65 -16.66
CA ILE A 460 10.71 18.59 -17.14
C ILE A 460 10.64 18.97 -18.62
N ASP A 461 9.57 18.54 -19.29
CA ASP A 461 9.30 18.78 -20.71
C ASP A 461 7.86 19.27 -20.87
N PHE A 462 7.65 20.36 -21.62
CA PHE A 462 6.33 20.95 -21.85
C PHE A 462 5.70 20.55 -23.19
N LYS A 463 6.39 19.75 -24.03
CA LYS A 463 5.94 19.43 -25.39
C LYS A 463 4.53 18.83 -25.44
N LYS A 464 4.15 18.01 -24.47
CA LYS A 464 2.82 17.35 -24.39
C LYS A 464 1.86 18.03 -23.40
N VAL A 465 2.31 19.06 -22.68
CA VAL A 465 1.52 19.73 -21.65
C VAL A 465 0.43 20.57 -22.30
N LYS A 466 -0.76 20.55 -21.68
CA LYS A 466 -1.88 21.42 -22.06
C LYS A 466 -2.19 22.40 -20.93
N THR A 467 -2.67 23.60 -21.26
CA THR A 467 -3.03 24.60 -20.25
C THR A 467 -4.40 25.21 -20.48
N ILE A 468 -5.07 25.57 -19.38
CA ILE A 468 -6.30 26.35 -19.37
C ILE A 468 -6.16 27.45 -18.31
N ASN A 469 -6.10 28.70 -18.72
CA ASN A 469 -5.98 29.84 -17.82
C ASN A 469 -7.33 30.29 -17.27
N LEU A 470 -7.30 31.00 -16.16
CA LEU A 470 -8.50 31.39 -15.39
C LEU A 470 -9.30 32.51 -16.05
N ASP A 471 -8.63 33.51 -16.60
CA ASP A 471 -9.25 34.81 -16.86
C ASP A 471 -8.71 35.48 -18.13
N GLU A 472 -9.45 36.46 -18.66
CA GLU A 472 -8.99 37.49 -19.60
C GLU A 472 -9.88 38.75 -19.48
N TYR A 473 -9.31 39.94 -19.64
CA TYR A 473 -10.08 41.17 -19.63
C TYR A 473 -10.95 41.32 -20.89
N LYS A 474 -12.19 41.77 -20.72
CA LYS A 474 -13.06 42.07 -21.85
C LYS A 474 -12.56 43.33 -22.56
N GLY A 475 -12.43 43.24 -23.88
CA GLY A 475 -11.98 44.33 -24.76
C GLY A 475 -10.47 44.35 -25.02
N LEU A 476 -9.66 43.51 -24.35
CA LEU A 476 -8.24 43.39 -24.65
C LEU A 476 -7.99 42.26 -25.65
N ASP A 477 -7.28 42.60 -26.73
CA ASP A 477 -6.73 41.60 -27.66
C ASP A 477 -5.51 40.90 -27.03
N GLY A 478 -5.25 39.66 -27.43
CA GLY A 478 -4.13 38.89 -26.88
C GLY A 478 -2.74 39.45 -27.20
N LYS A 479 -2.61 40.41 -28.12
CA LYS A 479 -1.36 41.14 -28.40
C LYS A 479 -1.18 42.37 -27.51
N ASN A 480 -2.22 42.81 -26.81
CA ASN A 480 -2.13 43.94 -25.90
C ASN A 480 -1.28 43.55 -24.67
N GLU A 481 -0.35 44.41 -24.26
CA GLU A 481 0.62 44.10 -23.21
C GLU A 481 -0.02 43.85 -21.83
N GLN A 482 -1.22 44.39 -21.61
CA GLN A 482 -2.01 44.20 -20.39
C GLN A 482 -2.95 42.98 -20.44
N SER A 483 -3.02 42.27 -21.58
CA SER A 483 -3.80 41.02 -21.69
C SER A 483 -3.13 39.88 -20.93
N TYR A 484 -3.94 38.96 -20.40
CA TYR A 484 -3.42 37.76 -19.76
C TYR A 484 -2.83 36.76 -20.75
N ARG A 485 -3.26 36.78 -22.01
CA ARG A 485 -2.56 36.05 -23.09
C ARG A 485 -1.13 36.53 -23.25
N TYR A 486 -0.92 37.84 -23.41
CA TYR A 486 0.41 38.42 -23.52
C TYR A 486 1.26 38.12 -22.28
N PHE A 487 0.68 38.26 -21.08
CA PHE A 487 1.37 37.92 -19.83
C PHE A 487 1.90 36.48 -19.84
N MET A 488 1.08 35.51 -20.25
CA MET A 488 1.50 34.10 -20.26
C MET A 488 2.54 33.80 -21.33
N ASP A 489 2.43 34.43 -22.50
CA ASP A 489 3.40 34.30 -23.56
C ASP A 489 4.78 34.81 -23.10
N LYS A 490 4.82 36.05 -22.60
CA LYS A 490 6.04 36.70 -22.10
C LYS A 490 6.67 36.01 -20.90
N ASN A 491 5.89 35.48 -19.95
CA ASN A 491 6.41 34.97 -18.68
C ASN A 491 6.61 33.45 -18.64
N LEU A 492 6.06 32.68 -19.59
CA LEU A 492 6.21 31.23 -19.59
C LEU A 492 6.25 30.62 -20.99
N PHE A 493 5.24 30.84 -21.82
CA PHE A 493 5.05 30.04 -23.04
C PHE A 493 6.10 30.28 -24.13
N GLU A 494 6.85 31.37 -24.09
CA GLU A 494 7.98 31.63 -25.00
C GLU A 494 9.31 31.07 -24.48
N HIS A 495 9.37 30.68 -23.20
CA HIS A 495 10.60 30.21 -22.53
C HIS A 495 10.68 28.70 -22.39
N VAL A 496 9.64 27.97 -22.81
CA VAL A 496 9.55 26.51 -22.74
C VAL A 496 9.03 25.95 -24.06
N ASN A 497 9.26 24.67 -24.35
CA ASN A 497 8.84 24.03 -25.60
C ASN A 497 7.33 23.66 -25.67
N ILE A 498 6.45 24.43 -25.02
CA ILE A 498 5.00 24.20 -25.11
C ILE A 498 4.48 24.65 -26.47
N GLU A 499 3.67 23.81 -27.12
CA GLU A 499 3.04 24.20 -28.38
C GLU A 499 1.85 25.14 -28.09
N LYS A 500 1.78 26.31 -28.76
CA LYS A 500 0.71 27.31 -28.51
C LYS A 500 -0.70 26.75 -28.70
N LYS A 501 -0.89 25.75 -29.59
CA LYS A 501 -2.18 25.06 -29.77
C LYS A 501 -2.64 24.26 -28.53
N ASN A 502 -1.71 23.92 -27.64
CA ASN A 502 -1.99 23.24 -26.38
C ASN A 502 -2.30 24.22 -25.24
N THR A 503 -2.20 25.54 -25.46
CA THR A 503 -2.52 26.55 -24.46
C THR A 503 -3.87 27.20 -24.74
N PHE A 504 -4.67 27.38 -23.69
CA PHE A 504 -5.95 28.08 -23.77
C PHE A 504 -6.01 29.22 -22.75
N VAL A 505 -6.15 30.44 -23.26
CA VAL A 505 -6.51 31.64 -22.49
C VAL A 505 -7.84 32.14 -23.08
N PRO A 506 -8.86 32.44 -22.27
CA PRO A 506 -10.12 32.96 -22.80
C PRO A 506 -9.89 34.24 -23.60
N LYS A 507 -10.74 34.52 -24.59
CA LYS A 507 -10.59 35.68 -25.46
C LYS A 507 -11.30 36.89 -24.85
N GLY A 508 -10.60 38.03 -24.84
CA GLY A 508 -11.15 39.31 -24.40
C GLY A 508 -12.01 40.01 -25.45
N ILE A 509 -11.78 39.73 -26.73
CA ILE A 509 -12.48 40.34 -27.88
C ILE A 509 -13.41 39.34 -28.58
N GLY A 510 -14.34 39.86 -29.39
CA GLY A 510 -15.29 39.06 -30.16
C GLY A 510 -16.63 38.85 -29.45
N ASP A 511 -17.40 37.88 -29.94
CA ASP A 511 -18.74 37.58 -29.41
C ASP A 511 -18.67 36.95 -28.01
N LYS A 512 -19.38 37.56 -27.06
CA LYS A 512 -19.38 37.17 -25.65
C LYS A 512 -19.86 35.73 -25.46
N GLU A 513 -20.99 35.37 -26.04
CA GLU A 513 -21.61 34.06 -25.82
C GLU A 513 -20.79 32.94 -26.46
N LYS A 514 -20.24 33.17 -27.65
CA LYS A 514 -19.31 32.25 -28.31
C LYS A 514 -18.04 32.04 -27.50
N ASN A 515 -17.47 33.11 -26.93
CA ASN A 515 -16.27 33.02 -26.09
C ASN A 515 -16.55 32.23 -24.81
N LEU A 516 -17.69 32.47 -24.14
CA LEU A 516 -18.10 31.73 -22.95
C LEU A 516 -18.36 30.25 -23.25
N LYS A 517 -19.02 29.96 -24.37
CA LYS A 517 -19.24 28.58 -24.82
C LYS A 517 -17.91 27.86 -25.10
N GLU A 518 -16.99 28.49 -25.83
CA GLU A 518 -15.65 27.94 -26.09
C GLU A 518 -14.90 27.70 -24.77
N PHE A 519 -14.98 28.63 -23.83
CA PHE A 519 -14.31 28.51 -22.54
C PHE A 519 -14.86 27.33 -21.72
N ASN A 520 -16.18 27.22 -21.59
CA ASN A 520 -16.82 26.10 -20.89
C ASN A 520 -16.53 24.76 -21.58
N ASP A 521 -16.55 24.71 -22.92
CA ASP A 521 -16.18 23.51 -23.70
C ASP A 521 -14.74 23.07 -23.39
N LYS A 522 -13.79 24.01 -23.29
CA LYS A 522 -12.40 23.72 -22.96
C LYS A 522 -12.25 23.20 -21.53
N ILE A 523 -12.91 23.85 -20.56
CA ILE A 523 -12.93 23.44 -19.15
C ILE A 523 -13.48 22.01 -19.00
N ASN A 524 -14.59 21.70 -19.67
CA ASN A 524 -15.27 20.41 -19.53
C ASN A 524 -14.55 19.27 -20.26
N LYS A 525 -14.00 19.52 -21.46
CA LYS A 525 -13.30 18.49 -22.25
C LYS A 525 -11.88 18.18 -21.76
N ASN A 526 -11.28 19.06 -20.96
CA ASN A 526 -9.90 18.90 -20.49
C ASN A 526 -9.85 19.07 -18.96
N PRO A 527 -10.24 18.03 -18.20
CA PRO A 527 -10.17 18.07 -16.75
C PRO A 527 -8.73 18.32 -16.30
N ARG A 528 -8.54 19.37 -15.50
CA ARG A 528 -7.21 19.84 -15.10
C ARG A 528 -6.64 18.94 -14.02
N ASP A 529 -5.42 18.45 -14.22
CA ASP A 529 -4.72 17.63 -13.23
C ASP A 529 -4.25 18.47 -12.04
N LEU A 530 -3.94 19.75 -12.26
CA LEU A 530 -3.63 20.72 -11.21
C LEU A 530 -4.13 22.11 -11.61
N GLN A 531 -4.79 22.82 -10.69
CA GLN A 531 -5.16 24.23 -10.82
C GLN A 531 -4.33 25.08 -9.87
N LEU A 532 -3.49 25.97 -10.42
CA LEU A 532 -2.83 27.04 -9.67
C LEU A 532 -3.80 28.21 -9.49
N LEU A 533 -3.92 28.70 -8.27
CA LEU A 533 -4.73 29.85 -7.90
C LEU A 533 -3.91 30.88 -7.12
N GLY A 534 -4.14 32.16 -7.42
CA GLY A 534 -3.89 33.25 -6.47
C GLY A 534 -5.12 33.50 -5.60
N VAL A 535 -4.98 34.41 -4.62
CA VAL A 535 -6.10 34.88 -3.80
C VAL A 535 -6.03 36.39 -3.60
N GLY A 536 -7.18 37.05 -3.76
CA GLY A 536 -7.36 38.47 -3.47
C GLY A 536 -7.43 38.76 -1.97
N ALA A 537 -7.21 40.02 -1.59
CA ALA A 537 -7.28 40.44 -0.19
C ALA A 537 -8.68 40.23 0.43
N ASN A 538 -9.73 40.27 -0.40
CA ASN A 538 -11.13 40.01 -0.03
C ASN A 538 -11.53 38.53 -0.19
N GLY A 539 -10.59 37.64 -0.53
CA GLY A 539 -10.83 36.22 -0.71
C GLY A 539 -11.39 35.81 -2.06
N HIS A 540 -11.41 36.68 -3.07
CA HIS A 540 -11.71 36.23 -4.44
C HIS A 540 -10.63 35.26 -4.95
N ILE A 541 -11.04 34.35 -5.84
CA ILE A 541 -10.16 33.50 -6.66
C ILE A 541 -10.60 33.61 -8.12
N ALA A 542 -9.64 33.77 -9.04
CA ALA A 542 -9.93 34.34 -10.36
C ALA A 542 -10.70 35.67 -10.18
N PHE A 543 -11.63 36.02 -11.06
CA PHE A 543 -12.54 37.16 -10.80
C PHE A 543 -13.87 36.77 -10.13
N ASN A 544 -13.91 35.67 -9.37
CA ASN A 544 -15.06 35.33 -8.53
C ASN A 544 -15.04 36.18 -7.24
N GLU A 545 -15.62 37.37 -7.31
CA GLU A 545 -15.68 38.34 -6.20
C GLU A 545 -16.71 37.96 -5.11
N PRO A 546 -16.54 38.46 -3.86
CA PRO A 546 -17.57 38.39 -2.82
C PRO A 546 -18.92 38.92 -3.30
N ASN A 547 -19.94 38.05 -3.33
CA ASN A 547 -21.28 38.41 -3.80
C ASN A 547 -22.35 37.57 -3.05
N ASP A 548 -23.63 37.76 -3.35
CA ASP A 548 -24.71 36.94 -2.80
C ASP A 548 -24.66 35.51 -3.35
N PHE A 549 -24.28 35.34 -4.61
CA PHE A 549 -24.13 34.06 -5.29
C PHE A 549 -22.83 33.99 -6.10
N LEU A 550 -22.40 32.77 -6.42
CA LEU A 550 -21.28 32.48 -7.31
C LEU A 550 -21.77 31.63 -8.48
N HIS A 551 -21.09 31.71 -9.61
CA HIS A 551 -21.47 30.95 -10.80
C HIS A 551 -20.64 29.68 -10.94
N SER A 552 -21.29 28.58 -11.34
CA SER A 552 -20.61 27.32 -11.62
C SER A 552 -19.76 27.42 -12.88
N ASP A 553 -20.37 27.87 -13.97
CA ASP A 553 -19.76 27.96 -15.29
C ASP A 553 -18.99 29.27 -15.49
N ALA A 554 -18.14 29.30 -16.51
CA ALA A 554 -17.45 30.51 -16.92
C ALA A 554 -18.44 31.62 -17.27
N LEU A 555 -18.07 32.85 -16.95
CA LEU A 555 -18.93 34.02 -17.07
C LEU A 555 -18.13 35.28 -17.42
N CYS A 556 -18.84 36.28 -17.94
CA CYS A 556 -18.34 37.64 -18.06
C CYS A 556 -18.75 38.41 -16.79
N VAL A 557 -17.80 38.67 -15.90
CA VAL A 557 -18.03 39.39 -14.65
C VAL A 557 -17.76 40.87 -14.81
N ARG A 558 -18.46 41.69 -14.01
CA ARG A 558 -18.07 43.09 -13.77
C ARG A 558 -17.10 43.15 -12.59
N LEU A 559 -15.97 43.82 -12.77
CA LEU A 559 -14.92 43.90 -11.76
C LEU A 559 -15.31 44.86 -10.63
N ASP A 560 -14.98 44.49 -9.39
CA ASP A 560 -15.14 45.35 -8.23
C ASP A 560 -14.16 46.55 -8.30
N LYS A 561 -14.56 47.70 -7.75
CA LYS A 561 -13.70 48.90 -7.70
C LYS A 561 -12.36 48.61 -7.02
N LYS A 562 -12.32 47.76 -5.99
CA LYS A 562 -11.08 47.37 -5.31
C LYS A 562 -10.17 46.56 -6.22
N THR A 563 -10.73 45.69 -7.06
CA THR A 563 -9.99 44.88 -8.02
C THR A 563 -9.44 45.73 -9.16
N ILE A 564 -10.24 46.67 -9.67
CA ILE A 564 -9.79 47.69 -10.62
C ILE A 564 -8.62 48.49 -10.05
N LYS A 565 -8.77 49.00 -8.82
CA LYS A 565 -7.70 49.74 -8.14
C LYS A 565 -6.44 48.90 -7.92
N ALA A 566 -6.58 47.63 -7.51
CA ALA A 566 -5.45 46.73 -7.32
C ALA A 566 -4.72 46.38 -8.63
N ASN A 567 -5.45 46.29 -9.74
CA ASN A 567 -4.89 45.94 -11.05
C ASN A 567 -4.38 47.16 -11.82
N SER A 568 -4.76 48.39 -11.44
CA SER A 568 -4.28 49.63 -12.05
C SER A 568 -2.75 49.74 -12.13
N ARG A 569 -2.00 49.06 -11.27
CA ARG A 569 -0.53 48.96 -11.32
C ARG A 569 0.03 48.36 -12.62
N TYR A 570 -0.79 47.65 -13.39
CA TYR A 570 -0.42 47.06 -14.68
C TYR A 570 -0.86 47.93 -15.87
N PHE A 571 -1.50 49.06 -15.61
CA PHE A 571 -2.02 50.00 -16.61
C PHE A 571 -1.41 51.39 -16.34
N GLU A 572 -1.43 52.28 -17.32
CA GLU A 572 -0.91 53.64 -17.10
C GLU A 572 -1.78 54.44 -16.13
N SER A 573 -3.07 54.12 -16.07
CA SER A 573 -4.00 54.72 -15.11
C SER A 573 -5.17 53.80 -14.78
N GLU A 574 -5.81 54.02 -13.63
CA GLU A 574 -7.01 53.26 -13.20
C GLU A 574 -8.15 53.33 -14.23
N LYS A 575 -8.25 54.41 -15.01
CA LYS A 575 -9.27 54.60 -16.05
C LYS A 575 -9.12 53.64 -17.23
N GLN A 576 -7.91 53.14 -17.49
CA GLN A 576 -7.64 52.21 -18.59
C GLN A 576 -7.91 50.75 -18.20
N VAL A 577 -8.13 50.45 -16.93
CA VAL A 577 -8.44 49.09 -16.48
C VAL A 577 -9.83 48.69 -17.00
N PRO A 578 -9.96 47.58 -17.75
CA PRO A 578 -11.27 47.10 -18.20
C PRO A 578 -12.22 46.85 -17.02
N LYS A 579 -13.49 47.21 -17.18
CA LYS A 579 -14.50 47.07 -16.12
C LYS A 579 -15.14 45.68 -16.07
N GLU A 580 -14.89 44.85 -17.07
CA GLU A 580 -15.43 43.50 -17.19
C GLU A 580 -14.31 42.52 -17.60
N ALA A 581 -14.48 41.26 -17.22
CA ALA A 581 -13.55 40.19 -17.58
C ALA A 581 -14.28 38.86 -17.79
N PHE A 582 -13.75 38.02 -18.65
CA PHE A 582 -14.14 36.61 -18.75
C PHE A 582 -13.38 35.84 -17.67
N SER A 583 -14.09 35.08 -16.85
CA SER A 583 -13.53 34.36 -15.70
C SER A 583 -14.04 32.93 -15.67
N MET A 584 -13.18 32.00 -15.24
CA MET A 584 -13.58 30.66 -14.87
C MET A 584 -14.51 30.73 -13.65
N GLY A 585 -15.68 30.08 -13.75
CA GLY A 585 -16.60 29.97 -12.62
C GLY A 585 -16.07 29.05 -11.52
N MET A 586 -16.69 29.13 -10.34
CA MET A 586 -16.31 28.34 -9.17
C MET A 586 -16.42 26.83 -9.41
N GLY A 587 -17.48 26.40 -10.11
CA GLY A 587 -17.67 25.00 -10.49
C GLY A 587 -16.59 24.52 -11.46
N GLY A 588 -16.22 25.38 -12.42
CA GLY A 588 -15.05 25.22 -13.26
C GLY A 588 -13.80 24.94 -12.44
N ILE A 589 -13.46 25.82 -11.48
CA ILE A 589 -12.28 25.72 -10.61
C ILE A 589 -12.26 24.39 -9.82
N LEU A 590 -13.38 24.04 -9.19
CA LEU A 590 -13.50 22.85 -8.33
C LEU A 590 -13.45 21.51 -9.09
N LYS A 591 -13.55 21.50 -10.43
CA LYS A 591 -13.37 20.29 -11.27
C LYS A 591 -11.91 19.85 -11.42
N ALA A 592 -10.93 20.62 -10.94
CA ALA A 592 -9.53 20.19 -10.99
C ALA A 592 -9.31 18.95 -10.12
N LYS A 593 -8.32 18.10 -10.41
CA LYS A 593 -7.97 16.97 -9.53
C LYS A 593 -7.21 17.40 -8.28
N LYS A 594 -6.48 18.52 -8.39
CA LYS A 594 -5.69 19.14 -7.33
C LYS A 594 -5.73 20.64 -7.48
N ILE A 595 -5.84 21.35 -6.36
CA ILE A 595 -5.76 22.81 -6.32
C ILE A 595 -4.56 23.22 -5.50
N VAL A 596 -3.72 24.11 -6.04
CA VAL A 596 -2.61 24.73 -5.33
C VAL A 596 -2.87 26.22 -5.28
N ILE A 597 -3.04 26.75 -4.08
CA ILE A 597 -3.23 28.19 -3.85
C ILE A 597 -1.95 28.78 -3.28
N ALA A 598 -1.48 29.88 -3.89
CA ALA A 598 -0.35 30.65 -3.40
C ALA A 598 -0.77 32.05 -2.95
N ALA A 599 -0.48 32.35 -1.69
CA ALA A 599 -0.73 33.64 -1.08
C ALA A 599 0.56 34.24 -0.53
N ILE A 600 0.84 35.47 -0.92
CA ILE A 600 2.04 36.24 -0.58
C ILE A 600 1.59 37.64 -0.18
N GLY A 601 2.09 38.12 0.95
CA GLY A 601 1.84 39.44 1.52
C GLY A 601 0.77 39.44 2.61
N LYS A 602 1.05 40.17 3.71
CA LYS A 602 0.15 40.33 4.86
C LYS A 602 -1.27 40.80 4.51
N ASN A 603 -1.45 41.53 3.40
CA ASN A 603 -2.77 41.98 2.94
C ASN A 603 -3.74 40.84 2.57
N LYS A 604 -3.24 39.61 2.35
CA LYS A 604 -4.06 38.41 2.09
C LYS A 604 -4.38 37.61 3.35
N ALA A 605 -3.87 38.02 4.51
CA ALA A 605 -3.98 37.27 5.75
C ALA A 605 -5.44 37.04 6.16
N SER A 606 -6.33 38.02 5.99
CA SER A 606 -7.75 37.86 6.33
C SER A 606 -8.42 36.77 5.49
N ALA A 607 -8.19 36.76 4.17
CA ALA A 607 -8.74 35.74 3.27
C ALA A 607 -8.22 34.34 3.60
N ILE A 608 -6.91 34.21 3.85
CA ILE A 608 -6.31 32.94 4.25
C ILE A 608 -6.80 32.49 5.63
N LYS A 609 -7.00 33.42 6.57
CA LYS A 609 -7.57 33.10 7.89
C LYS A 609 -8.99 32.54 7.74
N GLU A 610 -9.83 33.15 6.91
CA GLU A 610 -11.16 32.59 6.63
C GLU A 610 -11.08 31.19 6.00
N LEU A 611 -10.14 30.98 5.07
CA LEU A 611 -9.91 29.66 4.48
C LEU A 611 -9.45 28.61 5.52
N LEU A 612 -8.60 28.97 6.47
CA LEU A 612 -7.90 28.01 7.33
C LEU A 612 -8.47 27.87 8.75
N SER A 613 -9.15 28.88 9.29
CA SER A 613 -9.47 28.96 10.73
C SER A 613 -10.94 28.68 11.09
N HIS A 614 -11.89 28.83 10.15
CA HIS A 614 -13.32 28.63 10.41
C HIS A 614 -13.91 27.59 9.46
N ASP A 615 -14.91 26.82 9.88
CA ASP A 615 -15.61 25.85 9.00
C ASP A 615 -16.67 26.49 8.09
N LYS A 616 -16.79 27.82 8.13
CA LYS A 616 -17.74 28.58 7.31
C LYS A 616 -17.30 28.58 5.84
N ILE A 617 -18.18 28.11 4.97
CA ILE A 617 -18.12 28.33 3.52
C ILE A 617 -19.09 29.46 3.20
N THR A 618 -18.63 30.49 2.49
CA THR A 618 -19.48 31.66 2.19
C THR A 618 -19.11 32.31 0.87
N THR A 619 -20.13 32.72 0.12
CA THR A 619 -20.00 33.51 -1.12
C THR A 619 -19.42 34.89 -0.85
N LYS A 620 -19.38 35.35 0.41
CA LYS A 620 -18.71 36.59 0.84
C LYS A 620 -17.19 36.46 0.99
N CYS A 621 -16.65 35.24 0.94
CA CYS A 621 -15.21 34.96 0.91
C CYS A 621 -14.98 33.74 -0.01
N PRO A 622 -14.99 33.92 -1.34
CA PRO A 622 -15.08 32.84 -2.32
C PRO A 622 -14.01 31.75 -2.18
N VAL A 623 -12.79 32.10 -1.73
CA VAL A 623 -11.72 31.13 -1.45
C VAL A 623 -12.15 30.04 -0.47
N THR A 624 -13.10 30.31 0.43
CA THR A 624 -13.63 29.30 1.37
C THR A 624 -14.29 28.11 0.67
N PHE A 625 -14.75 28.24 -0.58
CA PHE A 625 -15.27 27.12 -1.37
C PHE A 625 -14.24 26.03 -1.65
N LEU A 626 -12.94 26.35 -1.57
CA LEU A 626 -11.89 25.34 -1.68
C LEU A 626 -11.99 24.28 -0.56
N LYS A 627 -12.70 24.55 0.55
CA LYS A 627 -13.01 23.56 1.59
C LYS A 627 -13.86 22.39 1.09
N LEU A 628 -14.56 22.56 -0.03
CA LEU A 628 -15.34 21.50 -0.68
C LEU A 628 -14.49 20.60 -1.59
N HIS A 629 -13.22 20.92 -1.78
CA HIS A 629 -12.34 20.17 -2.67
C HIS A 629 -11.44 19.21 -1.89
N ASN A 630 -11.37 17.95 -2.32
CA ASN A 630 -10.69 16.89 -1.58
C ASN A 630 -9.16 16.95 -1.60
N ASN A 631 -8.57 17.79 -2.46
CA ASN A 631 -7.12 17.88 -2.62
C ASN A 631 -6.66 19.33 -2.85
N VAL A 632 -6.50 20.07 -1.75
CA VAL A 632 -6.04 21.47 -1.77
C VAL A 632 -4.74 21.61 -1.00
N THR A 633 -3.75 22.25 -1.64
CA THR A 633 -2.50 22.67 -1.01
C THR A 633 -2.43 24.20 -0.94
N VAL A 634 -2.31 24.73 0.26
CA VAL A 634 -2.25 26.16 0.57
C VAL A 634 -0.81 26.54 0.90
N ILE A 635 -0.17 27.33 0.04
CA ILE A 635 1.22 27.76 0.22
C ILE A 635 1.23 29.26 0.57
N ILE A 636 1.71 29.59 1.76
CA ILE A 636 1.70 30.93 2.31
C ILE A 636 3.10 31.37 2.73
N ASP A 637 3.36 32.66 2.71
CA ASP A 637 4.60 33.19 3.29
C ASP A 637 4.53 33.29 4.82
N GLU A 638 5.69 33.55 5.44
CA GLU A 638 5.80 33.73 6.88
C GLU A 638 5.00 34.95 7.40
N GLU A 639 4.83 36.00 6.58
CA GLU A 639 4.08 37.18 6.98
C GLU A 639 2.61 36.85 7.23
N ILE A 640 1.98 36.11 6.31
CA ILE A 640 0.61 35.64 6.46
C ILE A 640 0.53 34.67 7.64
N ALA A 641 1.44 33.71 7.73
CA ALA A 641 1.47 32.74 8.83
C ALA A 641 1.52 33.41 10.20
N LYS A 642 2.41 34.40 10.38
CA LYS A 642 2.52 35.21 11.60
C LYS A 642 1.23 35.99 11.85
N ALA A 643 0.68 36.65 10.83
CA ALA A 643 -0.51 37.50 10.96
C ALA A 643 -1.77 36.72 11.39
N ILE A 644 -1.91 35.47 10.97
CA ILE A 644 -3.06 34.63 11.33
C ILE A 644 -2.78 33.68 12.51
N GLY A 645 -1.58 33.74 13.09
CA GLY A 645 -1.15 32.86 14.18
C GLY A 645 -0.95 31.39 13.77
N TYR A 646 -0.76 31.11 12.48
CA TYR A 646 -0.55 29.75 11.95
C TYR A 646 0.90 29.33 12.17
N LYS A 647 1.12 28.39 13.10
CA LYS A 647 2.44 27.80 13.34
C LYS A 647 2.57 26.54 12.50
N SER A 648 3.66 26.42 11.72
CA SER A 648 4.03 25.16 11.08
C SER A 648 4.16 24.11 12.19
N SER A 649 3.50 22.97 12.05
CA SER A 649 3.84 21.79 12.84
C SER A 649 5.31 21.46 12.53
N LYS A 650 6.22 21.88 13.43
CA LYS A 650 7.61 21.46 13.40
C LYS A 650 7.66 20.02 13.90
N LYS A 651 7.75 19.08 12.98
CA LYS A 651 8.60 17.90 12.94
C LYS A 651 8.06 16.97 11.87
#